data_AF-A0A7C6DT22-F1
#
_entry.id   AF-A0A7C6DT22-F1
#
_cell.length_a   1.000
_cell.length_b   1.000
_cell.length_c   1.000
_cell.angle_alpha   90.00
_cell.angle_beta   90.00
_cell.angle_gamma   90.00
#
_symmetry.space_group_name_H-M   'P 1'
#
loop_
_entity.id
_entity.type
_entity.pdbx_description
1 polymer ?
#
loop_
_entity_poly.entity_id
_entity_poly.type
_entity_poly.pdbx_seq_one_letter_code
_entity_poly.pdbx_strand_id
1 'polypeptide(L)'
;MGRIFYLVRKFNLDVLIFYCFLVFVFFIPVKNHIIGSADSYNQFLPLRLFYSNCLKNGEFPLWYPYQALGLPFLGIVQAGGLYPFNLLLYRFFDPYWAYNFSIFIHFVMAQFFGFLFASFIYRKIGLERFFAVLSGFLFGLSSFILSHVDFVPLQNSIPYLPLSLLFFSIICENYDRNKSWLVNIKENFVFFLGLSLSLGYQFLAGYPQAFLYSFIFLIIYGIFLNYRLLWVLFFSLILSFPLIFLFAYEVLELSKISVRNYINFETYNQGSFPIFALINQVIPFIFGGSISNPTYYGPSTGTISFEFLAYSSSVSLFLTIFAFVKVFQQKDIEGLLKVLAFSGIVVFILSLGKYNLIFHYLLFDFPFYSKVRVVARHLMEISLVQSIFIPFSLHFILKEKQEFFNFVKVSIITIFVLFFLSFWFFVNPEVGRNLSKININTPDLYFPLLFGILFFVVIALFWWLNRDFRFEVLSILFVIFFFESFWFFYNISPSYVSSWWGKRENIINYLNFIEKFDDNYRIAYFTGFPLIFPGVVGKRMLNYYEPVIPFDFVKLFNIWMNGSFIQPNDYFFILNNNLLSAFSVKYIFINEEFKEKYEKFVNVGALRKGNVEIDKHRFDDLSEIFNNSKNIKVELVNNVLSLKHDSRIVLNFKNRNLNKALLICFKAKVNKVSFLYKYKRLFFNISDGLGIEVKDINNKSLSYYFLNDYYIDSSRWVQIVVPFVIDFQDQADFVNLQINIYPVNSFSRIYEIKDIEVYSFPLVVPSNSLDKKAYIYDSSFMGSEVYENPYALPIVFSPSSVKFVDSIEDVKYSFLTLQNDPLTVFIEK
;
A
#
# COMPACT_ATOMS: atom_id res chain seq x y z
N MET A 1 -16.65 11.59 -36.01
CA MET A 1 -17.39 12.36 -34.98
C MET A 1 -18.87 12.03 -34.88
N GLY A 2 -19.63 11.90 -35.99
CA GLY A 2 -21.08 11.60 -35.96
C GLY A 2 -21.52 10.35 -35.17
N ARG A 3 -20.70 9.29 -35.12
CA ARG A 3 -21.00 8.05 -34.34
C ARG A 3 -20.75 8.17 -32.83
N ILE A 4 -19.75 8.95 -32.40
CA ILE A 4 -19.54 9.28 -30.97
C ILE A 4 -20.57 10.30 -30.52
N PHE A 5 -20.89 11.26 -31.39
CA PHE A 5 -22.06 12.09 -31.23
C PHE A 5 -23.34 11.25 -31.20
N TYR A 6 -23.47 10.08 -31.84
CA TYR A 6 -24.68 9.24 -31.74
C TYR A 6 -24.73 8.39 -30.44
N LEU A 7 -23.58 7.99 -29.88
CA LEU A 7 -23.50 7.35 -28.56
C LEU A 7 -23.77 8.33 -27.41
N VAL A 8 -23.46 9.62 -27.60
CA VAL A 8 -23.68 10.71 -26.62
C VAL A 8 -24.98 11.51 -26.89
N ARG A 9 -25.43 11.64 -28.15
CA ARG A 9 -26.70 12.29 -28.56
C ARG A 9 -27.87 11.33 -28.45
N LYS A 10 -28.39 11.17 -27.24
CA LYS A 10 -29.72 11.70 -26.87
C LYS A 10 -29.90 11.55 -25.35
N PHE A 11 -28.84 11.95 -24.65
CA PHE A 11 -28.72 12.23 -23.23
C PHE A 11 -28.97 11.05 -22.28
N ASN A 12 -27.95 10.22 -22.10
CA ASN A 12 -27.69 9.53 -20.82
C ASN A 12 -27.43 10.51 -19.65
N LEU A 13 -27.85 11.77 -19.78
CA LEU A 13 -27.81 12.76 -18.71
C LEU A 13 -28.73 12.34 -17.58
N ASP A 14 -29.86 11.70 -17.90
CA ASP A 14 -30.72 11.09 -16.89
C ASP A 14 -29.95 10.10 -16.01
N VAL A 15 -29.15 9.21 -16.62
CA VAL A 15 -28.31 8.24 -15.92
C VAL A 15 -27.16 8.91 -15.19
N LEU A 16 -26.51 9.92 -15.79
CA LEU A 16 -25.45 10.67 -15.14
C LEU A 16 -25.96 11.45 -13.92
N ILE A 17 -27.09 12.15 -14.05
CA ILE A 17 -27.78 12.87 -12.97
C ILE A 17 -28.19 11.88 -11.89
N PHE A 18 -28.71 10.71 -12.27
CA PHE A 18 -29.05 9.64 -11.34
C PHE A 18 -27.82 9.18 -10.54
N TYR A 19 -26.68 8.93 -11.18
CA TYR A 19 -25.44 8.56 -10.46
C TYR A 19 -24.89 9.70 -9.60
N CYS A 20 -24.96 10.95 -10.06
CA CYS A 20 -24.61 12.10 -9.22
C CYS A 20 -25.49 12.14 -7.95
N PHE A 21 -26.80 11.97 -8.11
CA PHE A 21 -27.75 11.93 -6.99
C PHE A 21 -27.45 10.73 -6.07
N LEU A 22 -27.20 9.56 -6.64
CA LEU A 22 -26.93 8.35 -5.88
C LEU A 22 -25.66 8.46 -5.05
N VAL A 23 -24.56 8.92 -5.65
CA VAL A 23 -23.29 9.16 -4.94
C VAL A 23 -23.47 10.26 -3.89
N PHE A 24 -24.23 11.30 -4.20
CA PHE A 24 -24.54 12.35 -3.22
C PHE A 24 -25.23 11.75 -2.00
N VAL A 25 -26.32 10.99 -2.20
CA VAL A 25 -27.05 10.30 -1.11
C VAL A 25 -26.13 9.35 -0.34
N PHE A 26 -25.30 8.59 -1.04
CA PHE A 26 -24.37 7.63 -0.43
C PHE A 26 -23.40 8.29 0.56
N PHE A 27 -22.93 9.50 0.25
CA PHE A 27 -21.96 10.25 1.08
C PHE A 27 -22.60 11.30 2.02
N ILE A 28 -23.94 11.43 2.08
CA ILE A 28 -24.62 12.34 3.03
C ILE A 28 -24.11 12.18 4.48
N PRO A 29 -23.96 10.95 5.03
CA PRO A 29 -23.51 10.76 6.41
C PRO A 29 -22.13 11.37 6.72
N VAL A 30 -21.25 11.50 5.72
CA VAL A 30 -19.88 12.02 5.86
C VAL A 30 -19.69 13.41 5.23
N LYS A 31 -20.77 14.11 4.86
CA LYS A 31 -20.71 15.42 4.17
C LYS A 31 -19.89 16.51 4.87
N ASN A 32 -19.74 16.42 6.20
CA ASN A 32 -18.98 17.37 7.03
C ASN A 32 -17.56 16.87 7.37
N HIS A 33 -17.14 15.76 6.78
CA HIS A 33 -15.85 15.11 7.02
C HIS A 33 -15.02 15.08 5.73
N ILE A 34 -13.70 14.98 5.87
CA ILE A 34 -12.85 14.58 4.73
C ILE A 34 -13.01 13.07 4.56
N ILE A 35 -13.34 12.65 3.34
CA ILE A 35 -13.54 11.23 3.04
C ILE A 35 -12.17 10.56 2.98
N GLY A 36 -11.87 9.66 3.92
CA GLY A 36 -10.59 8.98 3.96
C GLY A 36 -10.12 8.69 5.39
N SER A 37 -8.98 8.04 5.50
CA SER A 37 -8.35 7.66 6.76
C SER A 37 -6.82 7.79 6.72
N ALA A 38 -6.07 6.73 7.04
CA ALA A 38 -4.62 6.75 7.24
C ALA A 38 -3.84 7.37 6.07
N ASP A 39 -3.95 6.83 4.86
CA ASP A 39 -3.15 7.31 3.72
C ASP A 39 -3.66 8.67 3.22
N SER A 40 -4.98 8.89 3.30
CA SER A 40 -5.59 10.17 2.97
C SER A 40 -5.00 11.33 3.78
N TYR A 41 -4.91 11.17 5.10
CA TYR A 41 -4.39 12.22 5.98
C TYR A 41 -2.87 12.31 6.01
N ASN A 42 -2.16 11.17 5.91
CA ASN A 42 -0.70 11.16 6.03
C ASN A 42 0.05 11.47 4.72
N GLN A 43 -0.61 11.28 3.57
CA GLN A 43 0.03 11.40 2.27
C GLN A 43 -0.76 12.28 1.31
N PHE A 44 -1.98 11.87 0.96
CA PHE A 44 -2.65 12.42 -0.21
C PHE A 44 -3.10 13.86 0.04
N LEU A 45 -3.86 14.11 1.10
CA LEU A 45 -4.34 15.46 1.44
C LEU A 45 -3.19 16.48 1.60
N PRO A 46 -2.09 16.20 2.33
CA PRO A 46 -0.94 17.11 2.38
C PRO A 46 -0.38 17.49 1.02
N LEU A 47 -0.16 16.49 0.13
CA LEU A 47 0.32 16.73 -1.23
C LEU A 47 -0.67 17.58 -2.04
N ARG A 48 -1.98 17.36 -1.87
CA ARG A 48 -3.03 18.13 -2.54
C ARG A 48 -3.10 19.58 -2.06
N LEU A 49 -2.90 19.83 -0.77
CA LEU A 49 -2.91 21.18 -0.21
C LEU A 49 -1.71 21.98 -0.71
N PHE A 50 -0.50 21.41 -0.63
CA PHE A 50 0.70 22.00 -1.21
C PHE A 50 0.50 22.31 -2.71
N TYR A 51 -0.02 21.33 -3.44
CA TYR A 51 -0.26 21.50 -4.88
C TYR A 51 -1.25 22.62 -5.18
N SER A 52 -2.36 22.68 -4.43
CA SER A 52 -3.35 23.75 -4.57
C SER A 52 -2.75 25.13 -4.30
N ASN A 53 -1.91 25.27 -3.27
CA ASN A 53 -1.27 26.54 -2.95
C ASN A 53 -0.35 27.01 -4.09
N CYS A 54 0.55 26.15 -4.57
CA CYS A 54 1.40 26.46 -5.71
C CYS A 54 0.57 26.85 -6.93
N LEU A 55 -0.42 26.02 -7.30
CA LEU A 55 -1.26 26.28 -8.44
C LEU A 55 -1.96 27.63 -8.32
N LYS A 56 -2.53 27.98 -7.15
CA LYS A 56 -3.21 29.26 -6.90
C LYS A 56 -2.29 30.48 -7.00
N ASN A 57 -1.00 30.31 -6.66
CA ASN A 57 0.01 31.34 -6.85
C ASN A 57 0.55 31.42 -8.29
N GLY A 58 0.06 30.58 -9.21
CA GLY A 58 0.53 30.54 -10.60
C GLY A 58 1.83 29.77 -10.78
N GLU A 59 2.21 28.97 -9.78
CA GLU A 59 3.43 28.19 -9.76
C GLU A 59 3.12 26.71 -9.97
N PHE A 60 3.97 26.00 -10.71
CA PHE A 60 3.91 24.55 -10.80
C PHE A 60 5.02 23.96 -9.90
N PRO A 61 4.68 23.12 -8.89
CA PRO A 61 5.68 22.64 -7.95
C PRO A 61 6.62 21.62 -8.58
N LEU A 62 7.92 21.89 -8.45
CA LEU A 62 8.98 20.94 -8.81
C LEU A 62 9.57 20.24 -7.58
N TRP A 63 9.51 20.89 -6.41
CA TRP A 63 10.11 20.41 -5.17
C TRP A 63 9.11 20.44 -4.02
N TYR A 64 9.02 19.35 -3.25
CA TYR A 64 8.19 19.21 -2.06
C TYR A 64 9.09 19.25 -0.81
N PRO A 65 9.16 20.37 -0.06
CA PRO A 65 10.17 20.56 0.98
C PRO A 65 9.80 19.98 2.36
N TYR A 66 8.57 19.47 2.51
CA TYR A 66 7.97 19.26 3.83
C TYR A 66 8.20 17.90 4.46
N GLN A 67 8.70 16.91 3.72
CA GLN A 67 9.03 15.60 4.27
C GLN A 67 10.44 15.19 3.86
N ALA A 68 11.11 14.46 4.74
CA ALA A 68 12.38 13.78 4.45
C ALA A 68 13.48 14.68 3.85
N LEU A 69 13.62 15.90 4.36
CA LEU A 69 14.51 16.96 3.84
C LEU A 69 14.10 17.56 2.48
N GLY A 70 13.18 16.91 1.78
CA GLY A 70 12.55 17.36 0.55
C GLY A 70 12.65 16.30 -0.55
N LEU A 71 11.67 16.31 -1.45
CA LEU A 71 11.53 15.33 -2.52
C LEU A 71 11.13 16.00 -3.84
N PRO A 72 11.53 15.47 -5.00
CA PRO A 72 11.04 15.98 -6.28
C PRO A 72 9.54 15.70 -6.40
N PHE A 73 8.72 16.75 -6.50
CA PHE A 73 7.27 16.64 -6.39
C PHE A 73 6.67 15.78 -7.51
N LEU A 74 7.18 15.92 -8.75
CA LEU A 74 6.75 15.09 -9.88
C LEU A 74 7.18 13.62 -9.75
N GLY A 75 8.28 13.35 -9.03
CA GLY A 75 8.70 11.98 -8.72
C GLY A 75 7.78 11.29 -7.71
N ILE A 76 7.04 12.06 -6.90
CA ILE A 76 5.99 11.55 -6.02
C ILE A 76 4.77 11.20 -6.86
N VAL A 77 4.74 9.96 -7.36
CA VAL A 77 3.70 9.51 -8.29
C VAL A 77 2.29 9.71 -7.74
N GLN A 78 2.09 9.51 -6.44
CA GLN A 78 0.79 9.63 -5.78
C GLN A 78 0.28 11.07 -5.70
N ALA A 79 1.15 12.07 -5.94
CA ALA A 79 0.73 13.46 -6.04
C ALA A 79 -0.10 13.73 -7.30
N GLY A 80 -0.03 12.90 -8.34
CA GLY A 80 -0.81 13.05 -9.57
C GLY A 80 -0.81 14.48 -10.13
N GLY A 81 0.36 15.15 -10.12
CA GLY A 81 0.50 16.56 -10.43
C GLY A 81 0.03 16.91 -11.84
N LEU A 82 0.39 16.09 -12.83
CA LEU A 82 -0.01 16.31 -14.22
C LEU A 82 -1.41 15.76 -14.58
N TYR A 83 -2.17 15.28 -13.59
CA TYR A 83 -3.53 14.81 -13.83
C TYR A 83 -4.49 15.99 -14.06
N PRO A 84 -5.22 16.05 -15.20
CA PRO A 84 -6.06 17.20 -15.52
C PRO A 84 -7.14 17.54 -14.49
N PHE A 85 -7.80 16.54 -13.89
CA PHE A 85 -8.79 16.80 -12.85
C PHE A 85 -8.14 17.42 -11.62
N ASN A 86 -6.95 16.97 -11.21
CA ASN A 86 -6.23 17.58 -10.10
C ASN A 86 -5.84 19.03 -10.42
N LEU A 87 -5.28 19.28 -11.61
CA LEU A 87 -4.94 20.62 -12.08
C LEU A 87 -6.13 21.59 -11.96
N LEU A 88 -7.29 21.20 -12.48
CA LEU A 88 -8.49 22.03 -12.47
C LEU A 88 -9.07 22.18 -11.06
N LEU A 89 -9.26 21.07 -10.34
CA LEU A 89 -9.88 21.08 -9.02
C LEU A 89 -9.06 21.88 -8.01
N TYR A 90 -7.75 21.65 -7.94
CA TYR A 90 -6.89 22.29 -6.94
C TYR A 90 -6.46 23.71 -7.32
N ARG A 91 -6.58 24.12 -8.60
CA ARG A 91 -6.42 25.53 -9.01
C ARG A 91 -7.62 26.38 -8.63
N PHE A 92 -8.85 25.90 -8.84
CA PHE A 92 -10.06 26.73 -8.77
C PHE A 92 -10.88 26.59 -7.49
N PHE A 93 -10.81 25.46 -6.79
CA PHE A 93 -11.62 25.20 -5.59
C PHE A 93 -10.80 25.31 -4.31
N ASP A 94 -11.49 25.48 -3.18
CA ASP A 94 -10.89 25.22 -1.86
C ASP A 94 -10.36 23.78 -1.82
N PRO A 95 -9.12 23.54 -1.34
CA PRO A 95 -8.47 22.24 -1.49
C PRO A 95 -9.17 21.11 -0.72
N TYR A 96 -9.85 21.40 0.38
CA TYR A 96 -10.62 20.40 1.13
C TYR A 96 -11.87 19.98 0.36
N TRP A 97 -12.56 20.96 -0.23
CA TRP A 97 -13.67 20.69 -1.15
C TRP A 97 -13.22 19.98 -2.42
N ALA A 98 -12.10 20.41 -3.03
CA ALA A 98 -11.50 19.77 -4.20
C ALA A 98 -11.17 18.31 -3.94
N TYR A 99 -10.70 17.98 -2.75
CA TYR A 99 -10.38 16.61 -2.34
C TYR A 99 -11.62 15.71 -2.33
N ASN A 100 -12.64 16.08 -1.56
CA ASN A 100 -13.90 15.31 -1.51
C ASN A 100 -14.61 15.29 -2.87
N PHE A 101 -14.55 16.40 -3.62
CA PHE A 101 -15.17 16.48 -4.94
C PHE A 101 -14.43 15.63 -5.97
N SER A 102 -13.10 15.46 -5.85
CA SER A 102 -12.34 14.47 -6.62
C SER A 102 -12.86 13.07 -6.33
N ILE A 103 -13.02 12.67 -5.07
CA ILE A 103 -13.57 11.35 -4.72
C ILE A 103 -14.97 11.18 -5.33
N PHE A 104 -15.85 12.17 -5.14
CA PHE A 104 -17.22 12.18 -5.68
C PHE A 104 -17.25 11.98 -7.19
N ILE A 105 -16.51 12.79 -7.96
CA ILE A 105 -16.57 12.73 -9.43
C ILE A 105 -16.04 11.40 -9.96
N HIS A 106 -15.04 10.79 -9.31
CA HIS A 106 -14.50 9.51 -9.74
C HIS A 106 -15.42 8.32 -9.40
N PHE A 107 -16.19 8.39 -8.31
CA PHE A 107 -17.29 7.44 -8.08
C PHE A 107 -18.35 7.54 -9.20
N VAL A 108 -18.76 8.75 -9.57
CA VAL A 108 -19.71 8.97 -10.67
C VAL A 108 -19.13 8.49 -12.00
N MET A 109 -17.86 8.78 -12.28
CA MET A 109 -17.17 8.33 -13.50
C MET A 109 -17.06 6.81 -13.56
N ALA A 110 -16.75 6.13 -12.46
CA ALA A 110 -16.74 4.67 -12.41
C ALA A 110 -18.11 4.13 -12.82
N GLN A 111 -19.19 4.62 -12.20
CA GLN A 111 -20.55 4.18 -12.53
C GLN A 111 -20.92 4.47 -13.98
N PHE A 112 -20.64 5.68 -14.43
CA PHE A 112 -21.00 6.11 -15.77
C PHE A 112 -20.22 5.35 -16.85
N PHE A 113 -18.91 5.18 -16.70
CA PHE A 113 -18.09 4.44 -17.67
C PHE A 113 -18.39 2.94 -17.63
N GLY A 114 -18.67 2.35 -16.45
CA GLY A 114 -19.19 1.00 -16.32
C GLY A 114 -20.53 0.82 -17.04
N PHE A 115 -21.45 1.78 -16.89
CA PHE A 115 -22.73 1.81 -17.62
C PHE A 115 -22.54 1.93 -19.13
N LEU A 116 -21.62 2.76 -19.63
CA LEU A 116 -21.36 2.89 -21.06
C LEU A 116 -20.83 1.59 -21.66
N PHE A 117 -19.90 0.93 -20.95
CA PHE A 117 -19.37 -0.36 -21.36
C PHE A 117 -20.45 -1.45 -21.34
N ALA A 118 -21.22 -1.57 -20.25
CA ALA A 118 -22.33 -2.52 -20.17
C ALA A 118 -23.39 -2.25 -21.23
N SER A 119 -23.74 -0.98 -21.48
CA SER A 119 -24.68 -0.58 -22.54
C SER A 119 -24.21 -1.00 -23.92
N PHE A 120 -22.91 -0.91 -24.21
CA PHE A 120 -22.35 -1.36 -25.47
C PHE A 120 -22.55 -2.87 -25.64
N ILE A 121 -22.18 -3.67 -24.64
CA ILE A 121 -22.31 -5.14 -24.68
C ILE A 121 -23.77 -5.58 -24.73
N TYR A 122 -24.62 -5.03 -23.86
CA TYR A 122 -26.00 -5.48 -23.71
C TYR A 122 -26.89 -5.17 -24.91
N ARG A 123 -26.61 -4.09 -25.64
CA ARG A 123 -27.35 -3.78 -26.88
C ARG A 123 -27.21 -4.88 -27.93
N LYS A 124 -26.06 -5.56 -27.99
CA LYS A 124 -25.80 -6.63 -28.97
C LYS A 124 -26.62 -7.89 -28.71
N ILE A 125 -27.00 -8.12 -27.46
CA ILE A 125 -27.82 -9.26 -27.03
C ILE A 125 -29.27 -8.86 -26.67
N GLY A 126 -29.67 -7.62 -26.99
CA GLY A 126 -31.03 -7.13 -26.77
C GLY A 126 -31.43 -6.96 -25.30
N LEU A 127 -30.47 -6.81 -24.39
CA LEU A 127 -30.74 -6.54 -22.98
C LEU A 127 -31.21 -5.10 -22.77
N GLU A 128 -32.17 -4.93 -21.85
CA GLU A 128 -32.75 -3.62 -21.53
C GLU A 128 -31.74 -2.68 -20.88
N ARG A 129 -31.91 -1.37 -21.13
CA ARG A 129 -31.05 -0.30 -20.59
C ARG A 129 -30.92 -0.33 -19.06
N PHE A 130 -31.97 -0.77 -18.36
CA PHE A 130 -31.96 -0.89 -16.89
C PHE A 130 -30.81 -1.77 -16.39
N PHE A 131 -30.54 -2.91 -17.04
CA PHE A 131 -29.45 -3.80 -16.61
C PHE A 131 -28.09 -3.13 -16.76
N ALA A 132 -27.89 -2.30 -17.80
CA ALA A 132 -26.66 -1.52 -17.94
C ALA A 132 -26.53 -0.46 -16.84
N VAL A 133 -27.64 0.17 -16.42
CA VAL A 133 -27.65 1.10 -15.28
C VAL A 133 -27.27 0.37 -13.99
N LEU A 134 -27.83 -0.82 -13.78
CA LEU A 134 -27.46 -1.66 -12.65
C LEU A 134 -25.97 -2.07 -12.69
N SER A 135 -25.40 -2.35 -13.87
CA SER A 135 -23.97 -2.64 -14.00
C SER A 135 -23.07 -1.47 -13.62
N GLY A 136 -23.41 -0.26 -14.09
CA GLY A 136 -22.67 0.94 -13.71
C GLY A 136 -22.69 1.15 -12.19
N PHE A 137 -23.89 1.10 -11.62
CA PHE A 137 -24.09 1.15 -10.17
C PHE A 137 -23.24 0.12 -9.41
N LEU A 138 -23.34 -1.17 -9.77
CA LEU A 138 -22.60 -2.24 -9.09
C LEU A 138 -21.09 -2.10 -9.24
N PHE A 139 -20.58 -1.59 -10.37
CA PHE A 139 -19.16 -1.35 -10.53
C PHE A 139 -18.68 -0.23 -9.62
N GLY A 140 -19.34 0.93 -9.67
CA GLY A 140 -18.93 2.11 -8.91
C GLY A 140 -19.06 1.97 -7.40
N LEU A 141 -19.98 1.12 -6.92
CA LEU A 141 -20.13 0.77 -5.50
C LEU A 141 -19.68 -0.67 -5.21
N SER A 142 -18.81 -1.23 -6.05
CA SER A 142 -18.17 -2.51 -5.75
C SER A 142 -17.29 -2.37 -4.52
N SER A 143 -17.16 -3.43 -3.72
CA SER A 143 -16.28 -3.40 -2.54
C SER A 143 -14.87 -2.97 -2.85
N PHE A 144 -14.31 -3.34 -4.01
CA PHE A 144 -12.95 -2.96 -4.34
C PHE A 144 -12.79 -1.43 -4.37
N ILE A 145 -13.73 -0.72 -4.99
CA ILE A 145 -13.69 0.75 -5.01
C ILE A 145 -13.96 1.33 -3.61
N LEU A 146 -14.96 0.78 -2.91
CA LEU A 146 -15.36 1.23 -1.59
C LEU A 146 -14.26 1.04 -0.53
N SER A 147 -13.56 -0.11 -0.55
CA SER A 147 -12.52 -0.45 0.41
C SER A 147 -11.21 0.31 0.18
N HIS A 148 -11.00 0.82 -1.04
CA HIS A 148 -9.84 1.62 -1.42
C HIS A 148 -10.14 3.12 -1.53
N VAL A 149 -11.23 3.62 -0.92
CA VAL A 149 -11.51 5.06 -0.92
C VAL A 149 -10.40 5.86 -0.23
N ASP A 150 -9.65 5.25 0.70
CA ASP A 150 -8.46 5.87 1.31
C ASP A 150 -7.31 6.09 0.30
N PHE A 151 -7.29 5.35 -0.81
CA PHE A 151 -6.26 5.41 -1.86
C PHE A 151 -6.71 6.27 -3.04
N VAL A 152 -6.88 7.58 -2.80
CA VAL A 152 -7.41 8.51 -3.82
C VAL A 152 -6.73 8.41 -5.20
N PRO A 153 -5.39 8.29 -5.33
CA PRO A 153 -4.78 8.11 -6.65
C PRO A 153 -5.23 6.83 -7.37
N LEU A 154 -5.37 5.72 -6.64
CA LEU A 154 -5.91 4.46 -7.19
C LEU A 154 -7.38 4.66 -7.58
N GLN A 155 -8.18 5.24 -6.69
CA GLN A 155 -9.59 5.53 -6.96
C GLN A 155 -9.77 6.39 -8.21
N ASN A 156 -8.90 7.39 -8.44
CA ASN A 156 -8.93 8.23 -9.62
C ASN A 156 -8.57 7.46 -10.91
N SER A 157 -7.75 6.41 -10.82
CA SER A 157 -7.38 5.57 -11.96
C SER A 157 -8.46 4.55 -12.36
N ILE A 158 -9.18 3.96 -11.39
CA ILE A 158 -10.14 2.86 -11.63
C ILE A 158 -11.20 3.15 -12.72
N PRO A 159 -11.86 4.33 -12.77
CA PRO A 159 -12.92 4.60 -13.74
C PRO A 159 -12.51 4.37 -15.19
N TYR A 160 -11.23 4.58 -15.50
CA TYR A 160 -10.73 4.46 -16.87
C TYR A 160 -10.59 3.01 -17.32
N LEU A 161 -10.67 2.01 -16.45
CA LEU A 161 -10.68 0.59 -16.81
C LEU A 161 -11.85 0.24 -17.75
N PRO A 162 -13.13 0.42 -17.36
CA PRO A 162 -14.26 0.17 -18.26
C PRO A 162 -14.25 1.08 -19.49
N LEU A 163 -13.73 2.31 -19.37
CA LEU A 163 -13.63 3.21 -20.51
C LEU A 163 -12.62 2.71 -21.56
N SER A 164 -11.44 2.24 -21.11
CA SER A 164 -10.45 1.60 -21.98
C SER A 164 -11.02 0.34 -22.64
N LEU A 165 -11.73 -0.50 -21.89
CA LEU A 165 -12.38 -1.69 -22.44
C LEU A 165 -13.47 -1.36 -23.46
N LEU A 166 -14.25 -0.31 -23.23
CA LEU A 166 -15.26 0.17 -24.17
C LEU A 166 -14.61 0.58 -25.49
N PHE A 167 -13.60 1.46 -25.45
CA PHE A 167 -12.91 1.89 -26.66
C PHE A 167 -12.23 0.74 -27.37
N PHE A 168 -11.55 -0.13 -26.63
CA PHE A 168 -10.90 -1.30 -27.20
C PHE A 168 -11.90 -2.26 -27.84
N SER A 169 -13.05 -2.52 -27.20
CA SER A 169 -14.09 -3.40 -27.72
C SER A 169 -14.75 -2.84 -28.99
N ILE A 170 -14.95 -1.53 -29.08
CA ILE A 170 -15.44 -0.88 -30.31
C ILE A 170 -14.41 -1.03 -31.44
N ILE A 171 -13.12 -0.86 -31.14
CA ILE A 171 -12.05 -1.09 -32.13
C ILE A 171 -12.05 -2.55 -32.58
N CYS A 172 -12.20 -3.50 -31.66
CA CYS A 172 -12.25 -4.93 -31.96
C CYS A 172 -13.42 -5.28 -32.89
N GLU A 173 -14.60 -4.70 -32.66
CA GLU A 173 -15.79 -4.91 -33.49
C GLU A 173 -15.60 -4.36 -34.92
N ASN A 174 -14.97 -3.20 -35.05
CA ASN A 174 -14.67 -2.59 -36.34
C ASN A 174 -13.39 -3.14 -36.99
N TYR A 175 -12.70 -4.10 -36.36
CA TYR A 175 -11.40 -4.56 -36.81
C TYR A 175 -11.55 -5.49 -38.03
N ASP A 176 -11.08 -5.03 -39.19
CA ASP A 176 -11.02 -5.84 -40.40
C ASP A 176 -9.70 -6.61 -40.46
N ARG A 177 -9.80 -7.94 -40.47
CA ARG A 177 -8.66 -8.87 -40.49
C ARG A 177 -7.87 -8.83 -41.80
N ASN A 178 -8.49 -8.37 -42.89
CA ASN A 178 -7.87 -8.27 -44.21
C ASN A 178 -7.07 -6.97 -44.39
N LYS A 179 -7.34 -5.97 -43.54
CA LYS A 179 -6.61 -4.69 -43.55
C LYS A 179 -5.39 -4.76 -42.65
N SER A 180 -4.37 -3.95 -42.97
CA SER A 180 -3.24 -3.76 -42.07
C SER A 180 -3.69 -3.08 -40.76
N TRP A 181 -2.93 -3.27 -39.69
CA TRP A 181 -3.23 -2.65 -38.39
C TRP A 181 -3.23 -1.10 -38.49
N LEU A 182 -2.41 -0.51 -39.37
CA LEU A 182 -2.37 0.94 -39.62
C LEU A 182 -3.69 1.47 -40.17
N VAL A 183 -4.27 0.77 -41.15
CA VAL A 183 -5.55 1.16 -41.74
C VAL A 183 -6.67 1.02 -40.70
N ASN A 184 -6.66 -0.08 -39.92
CA ASN A 184 -7.61 -0.27 -38.82
C ASN A 184 -7.54 0.84 -37.77
N ILE A 185 -6.32 1.27 -37.39
CA ILE A 185 -6.14 2.40 -36.46
C ILE A 185 -6.66 3.70 -37.07
N LYS A 186 -6.39 3.97 -38.35
CA LYS A 186 -6.86 5.18 -39.04
C LYS A 186 -8.39 5.25 -39.10
N GLU A 187 -9.05 4.14 -39.44
CA GLU A 187 -10.51 4.04 -39.49
C GLU A 187 -11.16 4.17 -38.10
N ASN A 188 -10.46 3.71 -37.06
CA ASN A 188 -10.91 3.79 -35.67
C ASN A 188 -10.24 4.91 -34.86
N PHE A 189 -9.66 5.92 -35.51
CA PHE A 189 -8.73 6.87 -34.89
C PHE A 189 -9.27 7.53 -33.62
N VAL A 190 -10.56 7.88 -33.59
CA VAL A 190 -11.14 8.54 -32.40
C VAL A 190 -11.24 7.60 -31.21
N PHE A 191 -11.59 6.33 -31.42
CA PHE A 191 -11.63 5.33 -30.35
C PHE A 191 -10.22 4.94 -29.92
N PHE A 192 -9.29 4.87 -30.87
CA PHE A 192 -7.89 4.66 -30.59
C PHE A 192 -7.29 5.78 -29.73
N LEU A 193 -7.57 7.04 -30.06
CA LEU A 193 -7.20 8.19 -29.24
C LEU A 193 -7.85 8.14 -27.86
N GLY A 194 -9.14 7.78 -27.79
CA GLY A 194 -9.86 7.57 -26.54
C GLY A 194 -9.21 6.52 -25.63
N LEU A 195 -8.81 5.38 -26.21
CA LEU A 195 -8.08 4.31 -25.52
C LEU A 195 -6.71 4.78 -25.01
N SER A 196 -5.94 5.49 -25.84
CA SER A 196 -4.65 6.06 -25.42
C SER A 196 -4.78 7.07 -24.28
N LEU A 197 -5.80 7.94 -24.35
CA LEU A 197 -6.06 8.92 -23.31
C LEU A 197 -6.53 8.26 -22.01
N SER A 198 -7.43 7.28 -22.08
CA SER A 198 -7.91 6.57 -20.89
C SER A 198 -6.79 5.79 -20.21
N LEU A 199 -5.90 5.14 -20.97
CA LEU A 199 -4.71 4.49 -20.43
C LEU A 199 -3.74 5.51 -19.82
N GLY A 200 -3.46 6.62 -20.50
CA GLY A 200 -2.55 7.64 -19.98
C GLY A 200 -3.06 8.31 -18.71
N TYR A 201 -4.37 8.55 -18.61
CA TYR A 201 -4.97 9.15 -17.42
C TYR A 201 -4.91 8.24 -16.20
N GLN A 202 -4.96 6.91 -16.36
CA GLN A 202 -4.71 5.99 -15.24
C GLN A 202 -3.34 6.17 -14.62
N PHE A 203 -2.33 6.41 -15.47
CA PHE A 203 -0.97 6.65 -15.00
C PHE A 203 -0.85 8.04 -14.36
N LEU A 204 -1.37 9.08 -15.03
CA LEU A 204 -1.29 10.47 -14.55
C LEU A 204 -2.07 10.69 -13.25
N ALA A 205 -3.17 9.97 -13.02
CA ALA A 205 -3.93 10.00 -11.77
C ALA A 205 -3.09 9.66 -10.52
N GLY A 206 -1.92 9.05 -10.72
CA GLY A 206 -0.91 8.83 -9.70
C GLY A 206 -0.81 7.40 -9.21
N TYR A 207 -1.32 6.45 -9.99
CA TYR A 207 -1.30 5.03 -9.65
C TYR A 207 -0.93 4.10 -10.82
N PRO A 208 0.37 4.01 -11.20
CA PRO A 208 0.83 3.19 -12.33
C PRO A 208 0.44 1.71 -12.25
N GLN A 209 0.23 1.18 -11.04
CA GLN A 209 -0.20 -0.20 -10.85
C GLN A 209 -1.60 -0.47 -11.44
N ALA A 210 -2.53 0.48 -11.33
CA ALA A 210 -3.87 0.35 -11.92
C ALA A 210 -3.80 0.32 -13.45
N PHE A 211 -2.95 1.18 -14.03
CA PHE A 211 -2.64 1.15 -15.47
C PHE A 211 -2.09 -0.20 -15.92
N LEU A 212 -1.11 -0.76 -15.17
CA LEU A 212 -0.51 -2.05 -15.50
C LEU A 212 -1.55 -3.18 -15.52
N TYR A 213 -2.42 -3.24 -14.51
CA TYR A 213 -3.46 -4.27 -14.41
C TYR A 213 -4.53 -4.12 -15.48
N SER A 214 -5.02 -2.90 -15.72
CA SER A 214 -5.91 -2.61 -16.86
C SER A 214 -5.29 -3.03 -18.19
N PHE A 215 -3.99 -2.76 -18.39
CA PHE A 215 -3.30 -3.12 -19.63
C PHE A 215 -3.14 -4.63 -19.80
N ILE A 216 -2.79 -5.35 -18.72
CA ILE A 216 -2.75 -6.82 -18.71
C ILE A 216 -4.13 -7.40 -19.03
N PHE A 217 -5.20 -6.84 -18.46
CA PHE A 217 -6.55 -7.29 -18.76
C PHE A 217 -6.94 -7.06 -20.23
N LEU A 218 -6.58 -5.91 -20.80
CA LEU A 218 -6.78 -5.63 -22.23
C LEU A 218 -5.98 -6.59 -23.12
N ILE A 219 -4.75 -6.96 -22.74
CA ILE A 219 -3.95 -7.98 -23.44
C ILE A 219 -4.67 -9.32 -23.43
N ILE A 220 -5.10 -9.79 -22.26
CA ILE A 220 -5.79 -11.07 -22.09
C ILE A 220 -7.07 -11.08 -22.93
N TYR A 221 -7.89 -10.04 -22.79
CA TYR A 221 -9.12 -9.85 -23.56
C TYR A 221 -8.87 -9.78 -25.07
N GLY A 222 -7.82 -9.06 -25.50
CA GLY A 222 -7.44 -8.93 -26.90
C GLY A 222 -6.91 -10.22 -27.52
N ILE A 223 -6.12 -11.01 -26.79
CA ILE A 223 -5.58 -12.30 -27.26
C ILE A 223 -6.72 -13.28 -27.56
N PHE A 224 -7.72 -13.36 -26.67
CA PHE A 224 -8.87 -14.24 -26.85
C PHE A 224 -9.78 -13.83 -28.01
N LEU A 225 -9.75 -12.56 -28.44
CA LEU A 225 -10.45 -12.10 -29.64
C LEU A 225 -9.60 -12.31 -30.90
N ASN A 226 -8.37 -11.77 -30.90
CA ASN A 226 -7.41 -11.81 -32.00
C ASN A 226 -6.04 -11.25 -31.56
N TYR A 227 -4.98 -12.05 -31.61
CA TYR A 227 -3.61 -11.63 -31.25
C TYR A 227 -3.10 -10.40 -32.03
N ARG A 228 -3.60 -10.11 -33.24
CA ARG A 228 -3.21 -8.90 -34.00
C ARG A 228 -3.64 -7.60 -33.31
N LEU A 229 -4.64 -7.65 -32.43
CA LEU A 229 -5.07 -6.51 -31.62
C LEU A 229 -4.00 -6.05 -30.62
N LEU A 230 -2.98 -6.87 -30.35
CA LEU A 230 -1.82 -6.45 -29.57
C LEU A 230 -1.08 -5.27 -30.21
N TRP A 231 -1.12 -5.13 -31.54
CA TRP A 231 -0.58 -3.94 -32.21
C TRP A 231 -1.37 -2.68 -31.86
N VAL A 232 -2.70 -2.77 -31.80
CA VAL A 232 -3.55 -1.64 -31.36
C VAL A 232 -3.16 -1.23 -29.94
N LEU A 233 -3.00 -2.20 -29.03
CA LEU A 233 -2.56 -1.92 -27.66
C LEU A 233 -1.16 -1.30 -27.61
N PHE A 234 -0.20 -1.86 -28.34
CA PHE A 234 1.18 -1.36 -28.42
C PHE A 234 1.24 0.08 -28.92
N PHE A 235 0.57 0.40 -30.03
CA PHE A 235 0.55 1.77 -30.54
C PHE A 235 -0.27 2.71 -29.66
N SER A 236 -1.30 2.21 -28.96
CA SER A 236 -2.03 3.04 -28.00
C SER A 236 -1.15 3.48 -26.83
N LEU A 237 -0.21 2.62 -26.41
CA LEU A 237 0.83 2.97 -25.43
C LEU A 237 1.78 4.02 -25.97
N ILE A 238 2.27 3.87 -27.21
CA ILE A 238 3.15 4.86 -27.84
C ILE A 238 2.46 6.23 -27.89
N LEU A 239 1.18 6.28 -28.26
CA LEU A 239 0.44 7.53 -28.31
C LEU A 239 0.17 8.12 -26.91
N SER A 240 0.07 7.28 -25.87
CA SER A 240 -0.02 7.75 -24.49
C SER A 240 1.32 8.27 -23.93
N PHE A 241 2.44 7.84 -24.51
CA PHE A 241 3.78 8.10 -23.98
C PHE A 241 4.14 9.59 -23.89
N PRO A 242 3.88 10.46 -24.89
CA PRO A 242 4.16 11.89 -24.77
C PRO A 242 3.46 12.56 -23.59
N LEU A 243 2.25 12.09 -23.23
CA LEU A 243 1.48 12.61 -22.09
C LEU A 243 2.11 12.21 -20.75
N ILE A 244 2.74 11.04 -20.71
CA ILE A 244 3.24 10.42 -19.47
C ILE A 244 4.75 10.61 -19.31
N PHE A 245 5.50 10.88 -20.40
CA PHE A 245 6.96 10.78 -20.43
C PHE A 245 7.65 11.59 -19.34
N LEU A 246 7.31 12.88 -19.20
CA LEU A 246 7.89 13.74 -18.16
C LEU A 246 7.66 13.18 -16.76
N PHE A 247 6.46 12.66 -16.51
CA PHE A 247 6.09 12.08 -15.23
C PHE A 247 6.80 10.74 -14.98
N ALA A 248 6.82 9.85 -15.98
CA ALA A 248 7.49 8.57 -15.88
C ALA A 248 9.00 8.72 -15.70
N TYR A 249 9.62 9.71 -16.35
CA TYR A 249 11.05 9.97 -16.21
C TYR A 249 11.42 10.32 -14.76
N GLU A 250 10.74 11.31 -14.16
CA GLU A 250 10.97 11.73 -12.77
C GLU A 250 10.72 10.60 -11.78
N VAL A 251 9.62 9.85 -11.97
CA VAL A 251 9.30 8.68 -11.13
C VAL A 251 10.39 7.62 -11.23
N LEU A 252 10.94 7.37 -12.43
CA LEU A 252 12.02 6.40 -12.62
C LEU A 252 13.33 6.87 -11.98
N GLU A 253 13.69 8.14 -12.12
CA GLU A 253 14.88 8.71 -11.48
C GLU A 253 14.80 8.62 -9.96
N LEU A 254 13.69 9.06 -9.35
CA LEU A 254 13.48 8.94 -7.91
C LEU A 254 13.45 7.46 -7.47
N SER A 255 12.81 6.59 -8.26
CA SER A 255 12.74 5.16 -7.95
C SER A 255 14.12 4.50 -7.87
N LYS A 256 15.07 4.87 -8.74
CA LYS A 256 16.45 4.32 -8.78
C LYS A 256 17.22 4.57 -7.48
N ILE A 257 17.03 5.74 -6.87
CA ILE A 257 17.72 6.15 -5.64
C ILE A 257 16.93 5.84 -4.37
N SER A 258 15.68 5.40 -4.51
CA SER A 258 14.79 5.09 -3.39
C SER A 258 14.89 3.62 -2.95
N VAL A 259 14.25 3.32 -1.81
CA VAL A 259 14.00 1.95 -1.34
C VAL A 259 13.25 1.08 -2.37
N ARG A 260 12.55 1.69 -3.35
CA ARG A 260 11.83 0.97 -4.42
C ARG A 260 12.74 0.24 -5.38
N ASN A 261 14.02 0.62 -5.49
CA ASN A 261 14.99 -0.12 -6.30
C ASN A 261 15.33 -1.50 -5.70
N TYR A 262 15.07 -1.69 -4.40
CA TYR A 262 15.42 -2.88 -3.63
C TYR A 262 14.20 -3.74 -3.26
N ILE A 263 13.05 -3.57 -3.94
CA ILE A 263 11.84 -4.37 -3.70
C ILE A 263 12.17 -5.86 -3.88
N ASN A 264 12.09 -6.60 -2.77
CA ASN A 264 12.40 -8.01 -2.66
C ASN A 264 11.25 -8.92 -3.13
N PHE A 265 11.59 -10.19 -3.41
CA PHE A 265 10.66 -11.28 -3.75
C PHE A 265 9.48 -11.43 -2.78
N GLU A 266 9.67 -11.16 -1.49
CA GLU A 266 8.60 -11.22 -0.49
C GLU A 266 7.49 -10.21 -0.80
N THR A 267 7.86 -9.01 -1.24
CA THR A 267 6.93 -7.96 -1.66
C THR A 267 6.09 -8.37 -2.88
N TYR A 268 6.63 -9.23 -3.75
CA TYR A 268 5.90 -9.76 -4.91
C TYR A 268 4.82 -10.75 -4.50
N ASN A 269 5.06 -11.54 -3.45
CA ASN A 269 4.09 -12.47 -2.90
C ASN A 269 3.10 -11.83 -1.91
N GLN A 270 3.41 -10.62 -1.41
CA GLN A 270 2.53 -9.86 -0.52
C GLN A 270 1.17 -9.61 -1.19
N GLY A 271 0.12 -9.73 -0.38
CA GLY A 271 -1.26 -9.55 -0.81
C GLY A 271 -1.71 -10.56 -1.87
N SER A 272 -1.13 -11.77 -1.91
CA SER A 272 -1.70 -12.87 -2.72
C SER A 272 -3.07 -13.28 -2.17
N PHE A 273 -4.07 -13.50 -3.04
CA PHE A 273 -5.43 -13.86 -2.63
C PHE A 273 -5.56 -15.37 -2.35
N PRO A 274 -5.69 -15.82 -1.09
CA PRO A 274 -5.88 -17.25 -0.83
C PRO A 274 -7.26 -17.72 -1.27
N ILE A 275 -7.34 -18.92 -1.84
CA ILE A 275 -8.60 -19.44 -2.38
C ILE A 275 -9.72 -19.51 -1.34
N PHE A 276 -9.39 -19.79 -0.08
CA PHE A 276 -10.38 -19.84 0.99
C PHE A 276 -10.92 -18.46 1.39
N ALA A 277 -10.23 -17.36 1.05
CA ALA A 277 -10.76 -16.00 1.23
C ALA A 277 -11.83 -15.63 0.20
N LEU A 278 -12.13 -16.51 -0.78
CA LEU A 278 -13.32 -16.37 -1.64
C LEU A 278 -14.62 -16.21 -0.83
N ILE A 279 -14.67 -16.76 0.39
CA ILE A 279 -15.82 -16.57 1.28
C ILE A 279 -16.07 -15.08 1.61
N ASN A 280 -15.05 -14.21 1.54
CA ASN A 280 -15.21 -12.77 1.70
C ASN A 280 -16.07 -12.14 0.59
N GLN A 281 -16.24 -12.82 -0.55
CA GLN A 281 -17.17 -12.35 -1.57
C GLN A 281 -18.65 -12.57 -1.19
N VAL A 282 -18.92 -13.38 -0.16
CA VAL A 282 -20.27 -13.66 0.35
C VAL A 282 -20.45 -13.08 1.76
N ILE A 283 -19.42 -13.12 2.60
CA ILE A 283 -19.41 -12.60 3.97
C ILE A 283 -18.10 -11.80 4.15
N PRO A 284 -18.09 -10.48 3.88
CA PRO A 284 -16.86 -9.69 3.71
C PRO A 284 -15.94 -9.68 4.93
N PHE A 285 -16.51 -9.66 6.13
CA PHE A 285 -15.78 -9.49 7.39
C PHE A 285 -15.77 -10.75 8.24
N ILE A 286 -15.94 -11.93 7.63
CA ILE A 286 -15.91 -13.22 8.35
C ILE A 286 -14.60 -13.44 9.13
N PHE A 287 -13.51 -12.82 8.66
CA PHE A 287 -12.19 -12.84 9.29
C PHE A 287 -11.89 -11.60 10.16
N GLY A 288 -12.90 -10.77 10.45
CA GLY A 288 -12.76 -9.49 11.14
C GLY A 288 -12.24 -8.37 10.23
N GLY A 289 -11.84 -7.25 10.85
CA GLY A 289 -11.44 -6.01 10.17
C GLY A 289 -12.59 -5.05 9.86
N SER A 290 -13.76 -5.26 10.47
CA SER A 290 -14.91 -4.35 10.41
C SER A 290 -14.93 -3.39 11.61
N ILE A 291 -15.90 -2.47 11.64
CA ILE A 291 -16.15 -1.65 12.83
C ILE A 291 -16.63 -2.50 14.01
N SER A 292 -17.52 -3.47 13.77
CA SER A 292 -18.02 -4.36 14.83
C SER A 292 -17.01 -5.40 15.31
N ASN A 293 -16.02 -5.72 14.49
CA ASN A 293 -14.97 -6.69 14.80
C ASN A 293 -13.62 -6.21 14.25
N PRO A 294 -12.97 -5.25 14.92
CA PRO A 294 -11.76 -4.59 14.40
C PRO A 294 -10.54 -5.52 14.35
N THR A 295 -10.53 -6.58 15.15
CA THR A 295 -9.45 -7.57 15.17
C THR A 295 -9.52 -8.43 13.92
N TYR A 296 -8.46 -8.40 13.10
CA TYR A 296 -8.33 -9.29 11.95
C TYR A 296 -7.63 -10.60 12.32
N TYR A 297 -8.24 -11.73 11.97
CA TYR A 297 -7.72 -13.08 12.23
C TYR A 297 -7.75 -13.96 10.98
N GLY A 298 -7.78 -13.33 9.79
CA GLY A 298 -7.76 -14.03 8.52
C GLY A 298 -6.35 -14.37 8.04
N PRO A 299 -6.22 -14.78 6.77
CA PRO A 299 -4.93 -15.17 6.21
C PRO A 299 -3.85 -14.10 6.37
N SER A 300 -2.68 -14.52 6.84
CA SER A 300 -1.48 -13.66 6.84
C SER A 300 -0.97 -13.50 5.41
N THR A 301 -1.47 -12.48 4.72
CA THR A 301 -1.09 -12.12 3.35
C THR A 301 0.03 -11.08 3.31
N GLY A 302 0.50 -10.61 4.46
CA GLY A 302 1.49 -9.53 4.56
C GLY A 302 0.93 -8.16 4.13
N THR A 303 -0.39 -7.97 4.19
CA THR A 303 -1.06 -6.70 3.89
C THR A 303 -2.31 -6.52 4.76
N ILE A 304 -2.97 -5.36 4.67
CA ILE A 304 -4.15 -5.02 5.46
C ILE A 304 -5.39 -5.72 4.89
N SER A 305 -6.34 -6.07 5.75
CA SER A 305 -7.52 -6.88 5.40
C SER A 305 -8.37 -6.35 4.24
N PHE A 306 -8.45 -5.02 4.09
CA PHE A 306 -9.28 -4.39 3.05
C PHE A 306 -8.74 -4.55 1.62
N GLU A 307 -7.44 -4.86 1.46
CA GLU A 307 -6.74 -4.98 0.17
C GLU A 307 -7.20 -6.20 -0.65
N PHE A 308 -7.90 -7.14 -0.03
CA PHE A 308 -8.46 -8.33 -0.68
C PHE A 308 -9.97 -8.50 -0.42
N LEU A 309 -10.68 -7.44 -0.04
CA LEU A 309 -12.15 -7.46 -0.03
C LEU A 309 -12.67 -7.34 -1.47
N ALA A 310 -13.40 -8.36 -1.92
CA ALA A 310 -14.06 -8.42 -3.25
C ALA A 310 -15.55 -8.78 -3.13
N TYR A 311 -16.20 -8.31 -2.07
CA TYR A 311 -17.63 -8.39 -1.84
C TYR A 311 -18.44 -7.43 -2.74
N SER A 312 -19.18 -7.93 -3.73
CA SER A 312 -20.13 -7.07 -4.46
C SER A 312 -21.54 -7.16 -3.87
N SER A 313 -21.92 -8.35 -3.42
CA SER A 313 -23.16 -8.65 -2.71
C SER A 313 -23.07 -10.09 -2.17
N SER A 314 -23.82 -10.42 -1.14
CA SER A 314 -23.99 -11.78 -0.62
C SER A 314 -24.37 -12.80 -1.69
N VAL A 315 -25.02 -12.36 -2.78
CA VAL A 315 -25.38 -13.23 -3.92
C VAL A 315 -24.46 -13.07 -5.15
N SER A 316 -23.48 -12.17 -5.12
CA SER A 316 -22.70 -11.80 -6.32
C SER A 316 -21.90 -12.96 -6.90
N LEU A 317 -21.23 -13.74 -6.04
CA LEU A 317 -20.45 -14.90 -6.47
C LEU A 317 -21.34 -15.93 -7.16
N PHE A 318 -22.49 -16.23 -6.55
CA PHE A 318 -23.47 -17.17 -7.08
C PHE A 318 -24.04 -16.71 -8.43
N LEU A 319 -24.46 -15.45 -8.52
CA LEU A 319 -25.00 -14.86 -9.74
C LEU A 319 -23.94 -14.79 -10.84
N THR A 320 -22.68 -14.52 -10.52
CA THR A 320 -21.58 -14.51 -11.50
C THR A 320 -21.31 -15.91 -12.06
N ILE A 321 -21.29 -16.95 -11.21
CA ILE A 321 -21.13 -18.35 -11.65
C ILE A 321 -22.32 -18.75 -12.55
N PHE A 322 -23.55 -18.42 -12.15
CA PHE A 322 -24.74 -18.66 -12.98
C PHE A 322 -24.60 -18.01 -14.36
N ALA A 323 -24.11 -16.77 -14.41
CA ALA A 323 -23.90 -16.02 -15.63
C ALA A 323 -22.91 -16.73 -16.55
N PHE A 324 -21.77 -17.17 -16.00
CA PHE A 324 -20.73 -17.88 -16.76
C PHE A 324 -21.26 -19.19 -17.33
N VAL A 325 -21.99 -19.99 -16.53
CA VAL A 325 -22.62 -21.22 -17.00
C VAL A 325 -23.55 -20.93 -18.19
N LYS A 326 -24.40 -19.89 -18.08
CA LYS A 326 -25.30 -19.49 -19.17
C LYS A 326 -24.56 -19.04 -20.43
N VAL A 327 -23.52 -18.22 -20.26
CA VAL A 327 -22.67 -17.71 -21.35
C VAL A 327 -21.99 -18.84 -22.11
N PHE A 328 -21.55 -19.90 -21.44
CA PHE A 328 -20.91 -21.05 -22.09
C PHE A 328 -21.89 -22.08 -22.65
N GLN A 329 -23.11 -22.17 -22.11
CA GLN A 329 -24.13 -23.10 -22.60
C GLN A 329 -24.83 -22.61 -23.87
N GLN A 330 -25.09 -21.31 -23.99
CA GLN A 330 -25.80 -20.80 -25.17
C GLN A 330 -24.86 -20.56 -26.34
N LYS A 331 -25.19 -21.17 -27.48
CA LYS A 331 -24.44 -20.99 -28.73
C LYS A 331 -24.57 -19.57 -29.28
N ASP A 332 -25.74 -18.95 -29.08
CA ASP A 332 -26.11 -17.65 -29.65
C ASP A 332 -25.61 -16.44 -28.85
N ILE A 333 -25.08 -16.65 -27.63
CA ILE A 333 -24.46 -15.56 -26.87
C ILE A 333 -23.21 -15.09 -27.60
N GLU A 334 -23.15 -13.78 -27.81
CA GLU A 334 -22.10 -13.06 -28.51
C GLU A 334 -20.70 -13.43 -27.98
N GLY A 335 -19.75 -13.66 -28.90
CA GLY A 335 -18.38 -14.07 -28.55
C GLY A 335 -17.68 -13.12 -27.58
N LEU A 336 -18.07 -11.85 -27.55
CA LEU A 336 -17.48 -10.84 -26.67
C LEU A 336 -17.76 -11.09 -25.18
N LEU A 337 -18.97 -11.55 -24.82
CA LEU A 337 -19.29 -11.93 -23.44
C LEU A 337 -18.54 -13.20 -23.01
N LYS A 338 -18.38 -14.17 -23.91
CA LYS A 338 -17.57 -15.38 -23.65
C LYS A 338 -16.12 -15.00 -23.38
N VAL A 339 -15.55 -14.11 -24.20
CA VAL A 339 -14.18 -13.62 -23.99
C VAL A 339 -14.05 -12.81 -22.70
N LEU A 340 -15.04 -11.98 -22.35
CA LEU A 340 -15.02 -11.25 -21.09
C LEU A 340 -15.08 -12.20 -19.88
N ALA A 341 -15.91 -13.25 -19.92
CA ALA A 341 -15.98 -14.28 -18.89
C ALA A 341 -14.64 -15.02 -18.74
N PHE A 342 -14.06 -15.49 -19.86
CA PHE A 342 -12.73 -16.12 -19.84
C PHE A 342 -11.64 -15.19 -19.31
N SER A 343 -11.64 -13.93 -19.74
CA SER A 343 -10.67 -12.94 -19.27
C SER A 343 -10.80 -12.75 -17.76
N GLY A 344 -12.03 -12.62 -17.24
CA GLY A 344 -12.30 -12.54 -15.81
C GLY A 344 -11.80 -13.75 -15.01
N ILE A 345 -11.95 -14.97 -15.53
CA ILE A 345 -11.39 -16.18 -14.92
C ILE A 345 -9.85 -16.10 -14.86
N VAL A 346 -9.20 -15.67 -15.95
CA VAL A 346 -7.73 -15.54 -15.99
C VAL A 346 -7.26 -14.50 -14.99
N VAL A 347 -7.90 -13.32 -14.91
CA VAL A 347 -7.46 -12.29 -13.95
C VAL A 347 -7.74 -12.68 -12.51
N PHE A 348 -8.82 -13.44 -12.24
CA PHE A 348 -9.02 -14.08 -10.94
C PHE A 348 -7.86 -15.03 -10.59
N ILE A 349 -7.44 -15.88 -11.53
CA ILE A 349 -6.28 -16.75 -11.35
C ILE A 349 -4.99 -15.95 -11.10
N LEU A 350 -4.83 -14.75 -11.69
CA LEU A 350 -3.72 -13.85 -11.39
C LEU A 350 -3.80 -13.30 -9.96
N SER A 351 -4.99 -12.92 -9.48
CA SER A 351 -5.18 -12.40 -8.12
C SER A 351 -4.73 -13.38 -7.02
N LEU A 352 -4.73 -14.69 -7.31
CA LEU A 352 -4.27 -15.74 -6.41
C LEU A 352 -2.77 -15.63 -6.06
N GLY A 353 -1.98 -14.89 -6.84
CA GLY A 353 -0.56 -14.69 -6.58
C GLY A 353 0.19 -16.01 -6.32
N LYS A 354 0.86 -16.12 -5.16
CA LYS A 354 1.64 -17.32 -4.79
C LYS A 354 0.86 -18.64 -4.79
N TYR A 355 -0.48 -18.60 -4.71
CA TYR A 355 -1.33 -19.80 -4.74
C TYR A 355 -1.57 -20.33 -6.16
N ASN A 356 -1.18 -19.58 -7.20
CA ASN A 356 -1.20 -20.01 -8.60
C ASN A 356 0.24 -20.26 -9.10
N LEU A 357 0.67 -21.53 -9.03
CA LEU A 357 2.05 -21.94 -9.32
C LEU A 357 2.47 -21.77 -10.79
N ILE A 358 1.57 -21.46 -11.71
CA ILE A 358 1.89 -21.38 -13.15
C ILE A 358 2.02 -19.92 -13.58
N PHE A 359 0.93 -19.15 -13.55
CA PHE A 359 0.96 -17.81 -14.14
C PHE A 359 1.70 -16.78 -13.28
N HIS A 360 1.63 -16.89 -11.95
CA HIS A 360 2.31 -15.95 -11.04
C HIS A 360 3.82 -15.94 -11.25
N TYR A 361 4.43 -17.09 -11.56
CA TYR A 361 5.88 -17.17 -11.78
C TYR A 361 6.28 -16.88 -13.23
N LEU A 362 5.40 -17.12 -14.21
CA LEU A 362 5.62 -16.65 -15.58
C LEU A 362 5.63 -15.12 -15.66
N LEU A 363 4.77 -14.46 -14.87
CA LEU A 363 4.68 -13.00 -14.85
C LEU A 363 5.77 -12.34 -14.00
N PHE A 364 6.57 -13.10 -13.25
CA PHE A 364 7.66 -12.52 -12.44
C PHE A 364 8.66 -11.73 -13.30
N ASP A 365 8.98 -12.24 -14.48
CA ASP A 365 9.90 -11.59 -15.42
C ASP A 365 9.17 -10.63 -16.40
N PHE A 366 7.84 -10.50 -16.31
CA PHE A 366 7.09 -9.53 -17.10
C PHE A 366 7.48 -8.10 -16.67
N PRO A 367 7.77 -7.18 -17.61
CA PRO A 367 8.24 -5.84 -17.29
C PRO A 367 7.35 -5.15 -16.24
N PHE A 368 7.98 -4.65 -15.17
CA PHE A 368 7.36 -3.92 -14.06
C PHE A 368 6.37 -4.72 -13.18
N TYR A 369 5.94 -5.92 -13.56
CA TYR A 369 4.97 -6.70 -12.78
C TYR A 369 5.56 -7.21 -11.45
N SER A 370 6.82 -7.64 -11.43
CA SER A 370 7.52 -8.00 -10.18
C SER A 370 7.84 -6.81 -9.27
N LYS A 371 7.67 -5.58 -9.74
CA LYS A 371 7.94 -4.36 -8.97
C LYS A 371 6.70 -3.81 -8.26
N VAL A 372 5.51 -4.35 -8.54
CA VAL A 372 4.28 -3.97 -7.84
C VAL A 372 3.98 -4.94 -6.71
N ARG A 373 3.40 -4.42 -5.62
CA ARG A 373 2.99 -5.17 -4.42
C ARG A 373 1.50 -5.46 -4.46
N VAL A 374 1.01 -6.43 -3.68
CA VAL A 374 -0.41 -6.72 -3.50
C VAL A 374 -1.09 -7.18 -4.79
N VAL A 375 -0.82 -8.43 -5.17
CA VAL A 375 -1.36 -9.03 -6.41
C VAL A 375 -2.89 -9.23 -6.36
N ALA A 376 -3.49 -9.31 -5.17
CA ALA A 376 -4.94 -9.36 -4.99
C ALA A 376 -5.67 -8.15 -5.60
N ARG A 377 -4.99 -7.04 -5.88
CA ARG A 377 -5.62 -5.89 -6.55
C ARG A 377 -6.11 -6.16 -7.98
N HIS A 378 -5.76 -7.30 -8.56
CA HIS A 378 -6.46 -7.88 -9.72
C HIS A 378 -7.98 -8.10 -9.48
N LEU A 379 -8.45 -8.02 -8.22
CA LEU A 379 -9.87 -7.96 -7.86
C LEU A 379 -10.58 -6.72 -8.43
N MET A 380 -9.85 -5.69 -8.87
CA MET A 380 -10.39 -4.53 -9.59
C MET A 380 -11.11 -4.96 -10.88
N GLU A 381 -10.44 -5.74 -11.73
CA GLU A 381 -10.97 -6.22 -12.99
C GLU A 381 -12.13 -7.20 -12.77
N ILE A 382 -12.02 -8.01 -11.72
CA ILE A 382 -13.06 -8.96 -11.32
C ILE A 382 -14.32 -8.21 -10.88
N SER A 383 -14.18 -7.11 -10.16
CA SER A 383 -15.32 -6.26 -9.77
C SER A 383 -16.05 -5.71 -10.98
N LEU A 384 -15.32 -5.30 -12.03
CA LEU A 384 -15.93 -4.90 -13.30
C LEU A 384 -16.65 -6.08 -13.98
N VAL A 385 -16.01 -7.24 -14.07
CA VAL A 385 -16.63 -8.45 -14.66
C VAL A 385 -17.91 -8.82 -13.90
N GLN A 386 -17.87 -8.89 -12.57
CA GLN A 386 -19.04 -9.18 -11.74
C GLN A 386 -20.17 -8.17 -11.95
N SER A 387 -19.85 -6.87 -12.03
CA SER A 387 -20.85 -5.83 -12.29
C SER A 387 -21.60 -6.00 -13.62
N ILE A 388 -20.98 -6.66 -14.61
CA ILE A 388 -21.58 -6.96 -15.92
C ILE A 388 -22.31 -8.31 -15.90
N PHE A 389 -21.86 -9.28 -15.11
CA PHE A 389 -22.48 -10.60 -15.11
C PHE A 389 -23.64 -10.74 -14.11
N ILE A 390 -23.69 -9.93 -13.05
CA ILE A 390 -24.81 -9.93 -12.10
C ILE A 390 -26.13 -9.48 -12.77
N PRO A 391 -26.21 -8.33 -13.47
CA PRO A 391 -27.45 -7.92 -14.14
C PRO A 391 -27.82 -8.84 -15.30
N PHE A 392 -26.81 -9.39 -16.00
CA PHE A 392 -27.01 -10.43 -17.01
C PHE A 392 -27.70 -11.65 -16.41
N SER A 393 -27.27 -12.15 -15.26
CA SER A 393 -27.93 -13.25 -14.55
C SER A 393 -29.37 -12.93 -14.18
N LEU A 394 -29.65 -11.73 -13.67
CA LEU A 394 -31.01 -11.31 -13.34
C LEU A 394 -31.95 -11.37 -14.55
N HIS A 395 -31.45 -11.02 -15.75
CA HIS A 395 -32.24 -11.14 -16.98
C HIS A 395 -32.75 -12.57 -17.21
N PHE A 396 -31.91 -13.59 -17.03
CA PHE A 396 -32.29 -15.00 -17.21
C PHE A 396 -33.15 -15.52 -16.06
N ILE A 397 -32.86 -15.14 -14.82
CA ILE A 397 -33.63 -15.56 -13.63
C ILE A 397 -35.10 -15.15 -13.77
N LEU A 398 -35.34 -13.95 -14.29
CA LEU A 398 -36.69 -13.42 -14.47
C LEU A 398 -37.46 -14.10 -15.62
N LYS A 399 -36.77 -14.79 -16.55
CA LYS A 399 -37.37 -15.48 -17.69
C LYS A 399 -37.47 -17.00 -17.52
N GLU A 400 -36.45 -17.62 -16.93
CA GLU A 400 -36.21 -19.08 -16.96
C GLU A 400 -36.15 -19.67 -15.54
N LYS A 401 -37.29 -19.59 -14.82
CA LYS A 401 -37.44 -20.06 -13.43
C LYS A 401 -36.85 -21.45 -13.18
N GLN A 402 -37.21 -22.42 -14.02
CA GLN A 402 -36.84 -23.83 -13.80
C GLN A 402 -35.34 -24.06 -13.92
N GLU A 403 -34.67 -23.38 -14.83
CA GLU A 403 -33.23 -23.52 -15.01
C GLU A 403 -32.45 -22.93 -13.84
N PHE A 404 -32.89 -21.79 -13.31
CA PHE A 404 -32.28 -21.25 -12.10
C PHE A 404 -32.48 -22.18 -10.90
N PHE A 405 -33.67 -22.76 -10.71
CA PHE A 405 -33.89 -23.75 -9.65
C PHE A 405 -32.98 -24.97 -9.81
N ASN A 406 -32.80 -25.46 -11.04
CA ASN A 406 -31.89 -26.57 -11.31
C ASN A 406 -30.45 -26.18 -10.98
N PHE A 407 -30.01 -24.97 -11.35
CA PHE A 407 -28.71 -24.44 -10.99
C PHE A 407 -28.53 -24.37 -9.47
N VAL A 408 -29.46 -23.75 -8.73
CA VAL A 408 -29.42 -23.68 -7.26
C VAL A 408 -29.29 -25.07 -6.64
N LYS A 409 -30.11 -26.04 -7.09
CA LYS A 409 -30.05 -27.43 -6.60
C LYS A 409 -28.67 -28.05 -6.84
N VAL A 410 -28.15 -27.93 -8.06
CA VAL A 410 -26.81 -28.44 -8.41
C VAL A 410 -25.74 -27.75 -7.58
N SER A 411 -25.78 -26.43 -7.44
CA SER A 411 -24.81 -25.66 -6.65
C SER A 411 -24.82 -26.07 -5.18
N ILE A 412 -26.00 -26.28 -4.56
CA ILE A 412 -26.09 -26.76 -3.17
C ILE A 412 -25.44 -28.14 -3.05
N ILE A 413 -25.72 -29.05 -3.98
CA ILE A 413 -25.10 -30.39 -4.01
C ILE A 413 -23.59 -30.27 -4.19
N THR A 414 -23.13 -29.43 -5.12
CA THR A 414 -21.70 -29.21 -5.38
C THR A 414 -21.00 -28.59 -4.17
N ILE A 415 -21.59 -27.58 -3.53
CA ILE A 415 -21.05 -26.97 -2.30
C ILE A 415 -21.00 -28.01 -1.19
N PHE A 416 -22.04 -28.84 -1.02
CA PHE A 416 -22.06 -29.89 -0.02
C PHE A 416 -20.97 -30.95 -0.26
N VAL A 417 -20.79 -31.37 -1.52
CA VAL A 417 -19.71 -32.31 -1.92
C VAL A 417 -18.33 -31.67 -1.73
N LEU A 418 -18.13 -30.43 -2.18
CA LEU A 418 -16.88 -29.70 -2.02
C LEU A 418 -16.57 -29.43 -0.55
N PHE A 419 -17.57 -29.12 0.26
CA PHE A 419 -17.44 -28.99 1.71
C PHE A 419 -16.95 -30.31 2.30
N PHE A 420 -17.56 -31.44 1.95
CA PHE A 420 -17.15 -32.77 2.44
C PHE A 420 -15.74 -33.17 1.97
N LEU A 421 -15.40 -32.90 0.70
CA LEU A 421 -14.05 -33.11 0.15
C LEU A 421 -13.02 -32.18 0.81
N SER A 422 -13.37 -30.91 1.04
CA SER A 422 -12.53 -29.93 1.70
C SER A 422 -12.32 -30.27 3.17
N PHE A 423 -13.34 -30.81 3.86
CA PHE A 423 -13.23 -31.30 5.24
C PHE A 423 -12.26 -32.47 5.34
N TRP A 424 -12.12 -33.26 4.27
CA TRP A 424 -11.14 -34.34 4.15
C TRP A 424 -9.71 -33.85 3.87
N PHE A 425 -9.56 -32.72 3.15
CA PHE A 425 -8.26 -32.12 2.81
C PHE A 425 -7.76 -31.06 3.81
N PHE A 426 -8.66 -30.40 4.54
CA PHE A 426 -8.37 -29.30 5.47
C PHE A 426 -8.46 -29.74 6.93
N VAL A 427 -7.63 -30.71 7.31
CA VAL A 427 -7.03 -30.70 8.66
C VAL A 427 -5.84 -29.73 8.62
N ASN A 428 -6.09 -28.47 8.24
CA ASN A 428 -5.08 -27.42 8.31
C ASN A 428 -5.22 -26.72 9.68
N PRO A 429 -4.24 -26.87 10.59
CA PRO A 429 -4.30 -26.30 11.93
C PRO A 429 -4.46 -24.77 11.96
N GLU A 430 -4.04 -24.09 10.90
CA GLU A 430 -4.10 -22.63 10.78
C GLU A 430 -5.53 -22.16 10.44
N VAL A 431 -6.20 -22.85 9.52
CA VAL A 431 -7.60 -22.58 9.18
C VAL A 431 -8.51 -22.88 10.37
N GLY A 432 -8.29 -24.02 11.05
CA GLY A 432 -9.04 -24.37 12.27
C GLY A 432 -8.88 -23.33 13.38
N ARG A 433 -7.67 -22.79 13.58
CA ARG A 433 -7.40 -21.68 14.52
C ARG A 433 -8.10 -20.37 14.16
N ASN A 434 -8.25 -20.07 12.87
CA ASN A 434 -8.94 -18.87 12.42
C ASN A 434 -10.46 -19.02 12.52
N LEU A 435 -10.99 -20.20 12.18
CA LEU A 435 -12.42 -20.51 12.28
C LEU A 435 -12.91 -20.52 13.74
N SER A 436 -12.09 -20.99 14.69
CA SER A 436 -12.47 -21.01 16.12
C SER A 436 -12.58 -19.62 16.76
N LYS A 437 -12.03 -18.59 16.09
CA LYS A 437 -12.13 -17.18 16.51
C LYS A 437 -13.32 -16.44 15.91
N ILE A 438 -14.07 -17.07 15.00
CA ILE A 438 -15.26 -16.46 14.39
C ILE A 438 -16.32 -16.28 15.46
N ASN A 439 -16.73 -15.03 15.69
CA ASN A 439 -17.87 -14.73 16.54
C ASN A 439 -19.16 -14.74 15.69
N ILE A 440 -19.99 -15.76 15.90
CA ILE A 440 -21.24 -16.00 15.17
C ILE A 440 -22.29 -14.91 15.48
N ASN A 441 -22.16 -14.21 16.61
CA ASN A 441 -23.11 -13.18 17.05
C ASN A 441 -22.68 -11.76 16.65
N THR A 442 -22.23 -11.58 15.40
CA THR A 442 -21.78 -10.29 14.90
C THR A 442 -22.63 -9.79 13.73
N PRO A 443 -22.88 -8.47 13.64
CA PRO A 443 -23.52 -7.85 12.46
C PRO A 443 -22.86 -8.28 11.13
N ASP A 444 -21.55 -8.52 11.17
CA ASP A 444 -20.72 -8.98 10.05
C ASP A 444 -21.21 -10.27 9.39
N LEU A 445 -21.89 -11.16 10.15
CA LEU A 445 -22.48 -12.39 9.63
C LEU A 445 -23.96 -12.20 9.31
N TYR A 446 -24.71 -11.51 10.17
CA TYR A 446 -26.17 -11.40 10.04
C TYR A 446 -26.61 -10.57 8.83
N PHE A 447 -25.97 -9.44 8.56
CA PHE A 447 -26.40 -8.54 7.48
C PHE A 447 -26.23 -9.15 6.08
N PRO A 448 -25.07 -9.73 5.71
CA PRO A 448 -24.92 -10.40 4.41
C PRO A 448 -25.93 -11.53 4.23
N LEU A 449 -26.17 -12.34 5.28
CA LEU A 449 -27.18 -13.40 5.23
C LEU A 449 -28.60 -12.84 5.06
N LEU A 450 -28.94 -11.77 5.77
CA LEU A 450 -30.23 -11.10 5.65
C LEU A 450 -30.45 -10.57 4.22
N PHE A 451 -29.46 -9.89 3.63
CA PHE A 451 -29.55 -9.40 2.25
C PHE A 451 -29.70 -10.56 1.25
N GLY A 452 -28.97 -11.65 1.45
CA GLY A 452 -29.11 -12.87 0.65
C GLY A 452 -30.51 -13.48 0.76
N ILE A 453 -31.07 -13.58 1.96
CA ILE A 453 -32.44 -14.08 2.19
C ILE A 453 -33.45 -13.15 1.51
N LEU A 454 -33.33 -11.84 1.69
CA LEU A 454 -34.21 -10.85 1.07
C LEU A 454 -34.18 -10.96 -0.46
N PHE A 455 -33.00 -11.16 -1.05
CA PHE A 455 -32.86 -11.42 -2.48
C PHE A 455 -33.70 -12.63 -2.91
N PHE A 456 -33.53 -13.79 -2.25
CA PHE A 456 -34.27 -15.00 -2.62
C PHE A 456 -35.77 -14.88 -2.37
N VAL A 457 -36.20 -14.20 -1.30
CA VAL A 457 -37.61 -13.93 -1.02
C VAL A 457 -38.23 -13.08 -2.12
N VAL A 458 -37.55 -12.01 -2.56
CA VAL A 458 -38.03 -11.13 -3.64
C VAL A 458 -38.15 -11.91 -4.96
N ILE A 459 -37.17 -12.74 -5.31
CA ILE A 459 -37.24 -13.60 -6.51
C ILE A 459 -38.36 -14.65 -6.40
N ALA A 460 -38.54 -15.27 -5.23
CA ALA A 460 -39.60 -16.25 -5.00
C ALA A 460 -41.00 -15.61 -5.10
N LEU A 461 -41.18 -14.42 -4.52
CA LEU A 461 -42.42 -13.64 -4.62
C LEU A 461 -42.72 -13.24 -6.06
N PHE A 462 -41.72 -12.79 -6.81
CA PHE A 462 -41.86 -12.50 -8.25
C PHE A 462 -42.43 -13.69 -9.01
N TRP A 463 -41.88 -14.89 -8.81
CA TRP A 463 -42.36 -16.10 -9.46
C TRP A 463 -43.69 -16.63 -8.92
N TRP A 464 -44.05 -16.33 -7.67
CA TRP A 464 -45.32 -16.74 -7.09
C TRP A 464 -46.47 -15.86 -7.58
N LEU A 465 -46.23 -14.56 -7.71
CA LEU A 465 -47.24 -13.58 -8.10
C LEU A 465 -47.58 -13.62 -9.60
N ASN A 466 -46.77 -14.29 -10.44
CA ASN A 466 -47.08 -14.59 -11.85
C ASN A 466 -47.57 -13.37 -12.68
N ARG A 467 -47.07 -12.16 -12.38
CA ARG A 467 -47.53 -10.87 -12.91
C ARG A 467 -46.40 -10.03 -13.51
N ASP A 468 -46.77 -9.03 -14.33
CA ASP A 468 -45.91 -8.06 -15.04
C ASP A 468 -45.06 -7.12 -14.14
N PHE A 469 -44.96 -7.36 -12.83
CA PHE A 469 -44.26 -6.50 -11.86
C PHE A 469 -42.73 -6.57 -11.92
N ARG A 470 -42.18 -6.79 -13.12
CA ARG A 470 -40.75 -6.98 -13.34
C ARG A 470 -39.95 -5.74 -12.96
N PHE A 471 -40.49 -4.55 -13.23
CA PHE A 471 -39.82 -3.28 -12.94
C PHE A 471 -39.74 -3.00 -11.43
N GLU A 472 -40.82 -3.28 -10.70
CA GLU A 472 -40.91 -3.12 -9.25
C GLU A 472 -39.93 -4.07 -8.55
N VAL A 473 -39.87 -5.33 -8.98
CA VAL A 473 -38.92 -6.32 -8.45
C VAL A 473 -37.48 -5.88 -8.69
N LEU A 474 -37.15 -5.44 -9.90
CA LEU A 474 -35.83 -4.93 -10.21
C LEU A 474 -35.48 -3.67 -9.40
N SER A 475 -36.45 -2.81 -9.11
CA SER A 475 -36.28 -1.64 -8.26
C SER A 475 -36.03 -2.02 -6.80
N ILE A 476 -36.75 -3.01 -6.27
CA ILE A 476 -36.52 -3.55 -4.92
C ILE A 476 -35.12 -4.18 -4.83
N LEU A 477 -34.71 -4.96 -5.83
CA LEU A 477 -33.37 -5.53 -5.88
C LEU A 477 -32.27 -4.46 -5.94
N PHE A 478 -32.48 -3.39 -6.71
CA PHE A 478 -31.58 -2.23 -6.73
C PHE A 478 -31.44 -1.62 -5.32
N VAL A 479 -32.55 -1.43 -4.62
CA VAL A 479 -32.56 -0.90 -3.25
C VAL A 479 -31.83 -1.83 -2.28
N ILE A 480 -32.02 -3.15 -2.40
CA ILE A 480 -31.29 -4.14 -1.60
C ILE A 480 -29.78 -4.01 -1.83
N PHE A 481 -29.32 -4.00 -3.08
CA PHE A 481 -27.90 -3.82 -3.39
C PHE A 481 -27.35 -2.48 -2.89
N PHE A 482 -28.15 -1.40 -2.95
CA PHE A 482 -27.75 -0.09 -2.43
C PHE A 482 -27.52 -0.14 -0.92
N PHE A 483 -28.47 -0.67 -0.15
CA PHE A 483 -28.33 -0.77 1.30
C PHE A 483 -27.24 -1.75 1.71
N GLU A 484 -26.99 -2.80 0.92
CA GLU A 484 -25.90 -3.73 1.14
C GLU A 484 -24.52 -3.08 0.92
N SER A 485 -24.32 -2.37 -0.20
CA SER A 485 -23.10 -1.58 -0.44
C SER A 485 -22.93 -0.45 0.59
N PHE A 486 -24.02 0.19 1.01
CA PHE A 486 -24.02 1.22 2.04
C PHE A 486 -23.59 0.63 3.40
N TRP A 487 -24.23 -0.46 3.83
CA TRP A 487 -23.84 -1.18 5.04
C TRP A 487 -22.37 -1.60 4.99
N PHE A 488 -21.92 -2.19 3.86
CA PHE A 488 -20.54 -2.59 3.68
C PHE A 488 -19.61 -1.39 3.88
N PHE A 489 -19.79 -0.29 3.13
CA PHE A 489 -18.93 0.90 3.22
C PHE A 489 -18.83 1.47 4.63
N TYR A 490 -19.96 1.65 5.31
CA TYR A 490 -20.00 2.20 6.68
C TYR A 490 -19.56 1.20 7.74
N ASN A 491 -19.33 -0.06 7.38
CA ASN A 491 -18.79 -1.09 8.28
C ASN A 491 -17.32 -1.46 7.96
N ILE A 492 -16.77 -1.01 6.83
CA ILE A 492 -15.33 -1.11 6.56
C ILE A 492 -14.60 -0.20 7.56
N SER A 493 -13.84 -0.80 8.47
CA SER A 493 -12.85 -0.22 9.39
C SER A 493 -13.25 1.03 10.23
N PRO A 494 -12.89 1.09 11.53
CA PRO A 494 -13.10 2.27 12.38
C PRO A 494 -12.59 3.61 11.78
N SER A 495 -11.61 3.56 10.87
CA SER A 495 -10.82 4.72 10.46
C SER A 495 -11.54 5.77 9.60
N TYR A 496 -12.62 5.43 8.89
CA TYR A 496 -13.32 6.37 7.99
C TYR A 496 -14.31 7.32 8.69
N VAL A 497 -14.82 6.91 9.85
CA VAL A 497 -15.83 7.68 10.62
C VAL A 497 -15.29 8.15 11.98
N SER A 498 -14.33 7.42 12.57
CA SER A 498 -13.91 7.64 13.97
C SER A 498 -12.53 8.26 14.17
N SER A 499 -11.79 8.59 13.11
CA SER A 499 -10.56 9.36 13.31
C SER A 499 -10.93 10.75 13.81
N TRP A 500 -10.38 11.17 14.95
CA TRP A 500 -10.53 12.55 15.47
C TRP A 500 -10.28 13.59 14.36
N TRP A 501 -9.35 13.30 13.44
CA TRP A 501 -9.04 14.10 12.25
C TRP A 501 -10.13 14.20 11.18
N GLY A 502 -11.11 13.28 11.18
CA GLY A 502 -12.19 13.26 10.21
C GLY A 502 -12.97 14.55 10.14
N LYS A 503 -13.08 15.27 11.27
CA LYS A 503 -13.81 16.53 11.37
C LYS A 503 -12.94 17.70 10.92
N ARG A 504 -13.46 18.49 9.99
CA ARG A 504 -12.81 19.72 9.49
C ARG A 504 -12.35 20.66 10.63
N GLU A 505 -13.15 20.78 11.69
CA GLU A 505 -12.83 21.63 12.85
C GLU A 505 -11.56 21.17 13.59
N ASN A 506 -11.35 19.86 13.72
CA ASN A 506 -10.17 19.31 14.41
C ASN A 506 -8.90 19.53 13.58
N ILE A 507 -9.00 19.41 12.26
CA ILE A 507 -7.95 19.80 11.33
C ILE A 507 -7.61 21.27 11.56
N ILE A 508 -8.59 22.18 11.46
CA ILE A 508 -8.39 23.64 11.64
C ILE A 508 -7.75 23.96 12.99
N ASN A 509 -8.22 23.37 14.09
CA ASN A 509 -7.66 23.61 15.42
C ASN A 509 -6.19 23.19 15.50
N TYR A 510 -5.85 22.06 14.89
CA TYR A 510 -4.46 21.63 14.80
C TYR A 510 -3.61 22.54 13.89
N LEU A 511 -4.17 23.04 12.77
CA LEU A 511 -3.49 24.03 11.92
C LEU A 511 -3.10 25.27 12.74
N ASN A 512 -4.06 25.83 13.49
CA ASN A 512 -3.82 27.01 14.35
C ASN A 512 -2.74 26.76 15.41
N PHE A 513 -2.66 25.53 15.94
CA PHE A 513 -1.61 25.17 16.88
C PHE A 513 -0.23 25.11 16.21
N ILE A 514 -0.15 24.53 15.02
CA ILE A 514 1.11 24.40 14.29
C ILE A 514 1.62 25.72 13.71
N GLU A 515 0.74 26.68 13.43
CA GLU A 515 1.15 28.02 12.99
C GLU A 515 2.11 28.71 13.97
N LYS A 516 2.09 28.32 15.24
CA LYS A 516 3.02 28.81 16.28
C LYS A 516 4.49 28.43 16.04
N PHE A 517 4.77 27.43 15.19
CA PHE A 517 6.13 26.99 14.90
C PHE A 517 6.76 27.79 13.76
N ASP A 518 8.02 28.21 13.94
CA ASP A 518 8.80 28.91 12.91
C ASP A 518 9.06 28.03 11.66
N ASP A 519 8.74 28.59 10.48
CA ASP A 519 8.87 27.95 9.15
C ASP A 519 10.31 27.62 8.74
N ASN A 520 11.29 28.31 9.31
CA ASN A 520 12.71 28.09 9.01
C ASN A 520 13.23 26.77 9.58
N TYR A 521 12.56 26.24 10.60
CA TYR A 521 13.00 25.05 11.33
C TYR A 521 12.13 23.84 11.05
N ARG A 522 12.73 22.67 11.26
CA ARG A 522 12.06 21.39 11.11
C ARG A 522 11.45 20.89 12.41
N ILE A 523 10.44 20.06 12.24
CA ILE A 523 9.78 19.30 13.28
C ILE A 523 10.18 17.83 13.14
N ALA A 524 10.60 17.20 14.23
CA ALA A 524 10.79 15.75 14.31
C ALA A 524 9.71 15.14 15.21
N TYR A 525 9.21 13.98 14.83
CA TYR A 525 8.21 13.22 15.57
C TYR A 525 8.84 11.91 16.03
N PHE A 526 8.80 11.64 17.34
CA PHE A 526 9.34 10.42 17.95
C PHE A 526 8.19 9.59 18.54
N THR A 527 8.25 8.26 18.33
CA THR A 527 7.29 7.23 18.80
C THR A 527 5.85 7.33 18.27
N GLY A 528 5.32 6.20 17.79
CA GLY A 528 3.94 6.08 17.29
C GLY A 528 3.79 6.43 15.82
N PHE A 529 2.66 6.01 15.20
CA PHE A 529 2.40 6.25 13.79
C PHE A 529 2.42 7.77 13.57
N PRO A 530 3.36 8.32 12.78
CA PRO A 530 3.46 9.75 12.65
C PRO A 530 2.20 10.17 11.90
N LEU A 531 1.29 10.82 12.61
CA LEU A 531 0.30 11.65 11.94
C LEU A 531 1.13 12.76 11.30
N ILE A 532 1.47 12.62 10.01
CA ILE A 532 2.33 13.57 9.25
C ILE A 532 1.51 14.80 8.86
N PHE A 533 0.75 15.23 9.84
CA PHE A 533 -0.19 16.32 9.82
C PHE A 533 0.52 17.69 9.75
N PRO A 534 1.77 17.89 10.22
CA PRO A 534 2.47 19.16 9.95
C PRO A 534 2.78 19.40 8.46
N GLY A 535 2.91 18.34 7.65
CA GLY A 535 3.08 18.46 6.19
C GLY A 535 1.85 19.04 5.47
N VAL A 536 0.67 18.97 6.09
CA VAL A 536 -0.60 19.58 5.65
C VAL A 536 -0.50 21.12 5.66
N VAL A 537 0.39 21.70 6.47
CA VAL A 537 0.42 23.13 6.81
C VAL A 537 1.67 23.85 6.29
N GLY A 538 2.44 23.20 5.44
CA GLY A 538 3.69 23.77 4.94
C GLY A 538 4.80 23.88 6.00
N LYS A 539 4.71 23.12 7.10
CA LYS A 539 5.84 22.98 8.02
C LYS A 539 6.76 21.87 7.57
N ARG A 540 8.06 22.12 7.70
CA ARG A 540 9.09 21.17 7.32
C ARG A 540 9.20 20.08 8.37
N MET A 541 8.97 18.84 8.00
CA MET A 541 9.21 17.69 8.86
C MET A 541 10.51 16.99 8.49
N LEU A 542 11.11 16.37 9.51
CA LEU A 542 12.16 15.40 9.29
C LEU A 542 11.57 14.05 8.87
N ASN A 543 10.46 13.64 9.50
CA ASN A 543 9.75 12.39 9.19
C ASN A 543 9.15 12.38 7.78
N TYR A 544 8.73 11.20 7.34
CA TYR A 544 8.19 10.97 6.01
C TYR A 544 7.12 9.88 6.02
N TYR A 545 6.16 9.96 5.08
CA TYR A 545 5.20 8.90 4.79
C TYR A 545 5.36 8.37 3.35
N GLU A 546 6.16 9.07 2.55
CA GLU A 546 6.33 8.75 1.13
C GLU A 546 7.01 7.39 0.93
N PRO A 547 6.36 6.41 0.27
CA PRO A 547 6.95 5.09 0.08
C PRO A 547 8.02 5.05 -1.01
N VAL A 548 8.29 6.14 -1.72
CA VAL A 548 9.43 6.30 -2.66
C VAL A 548 10.54 7.15 -2.03
N ILE A 549 10.91 6.85 -0.79
CA ILE A 549 11.92 7.60 -0.04
C ILE A 549 13.36 7.26 -0.48
N PRO A 550 14.27 8.25 -0.65
CA PRO A 550 15.68 8.02 -0.96
C PRO A 550 16.36 7.11 0.06
N PHE A 551 17.20 6.20 -0.44
CA PHE A 551 17.91 5.24 0.39
C PHE A 551 18.88 5.93 1.36
N ASP A 552 19.53 7.01 0.94
CA ASP A 552 20.44 7.77 1.79
C ASP A 552 19.72 8.42 2.98
N PHE A 553 18.46 8.83 2.79
CA PHE A 553 17.63 9.33 3.88
C PHE A 553 17.31 8.21 4.89
N VAL A 554 16.84 7.05 4.41
CA VAL A 554 16.55 5.89 5.27
C VAL A 554 17.80 5.42 6.01
N LYS A 555 18.95 5.44 5.35
CA LYS A 555 20.24 5.13 5.94
C LYS A 555 20.69 6.10 7.02
N LEU A 556 20.44 7.38 6.82
CA LEU A 556 20.89 8.43 7.72
C LEU A 556 20.05 8.46 9.00
N PHE A 557 18.73 8.33 8.84
CA PHE A 557 17.81 8.47 9.97
C PHE A 557 17.39 7.13 10.54
N ASN A 558 17.27 6.12 9.69
CA ASN A 558 16.68 4.84 10.06
C ASN A 558 15.37 4.95 10.89
N ILE A 559 14.64 6.03 10.66
CA ILE A 559 13.32 6.27 11.21
C ILE A 559 12.39 5.59 10.22
N TRP A 560 12.05 4.32 10.46
CA TRP A 560 11.10 3.62 9.60
C TRP A 560 9.66 3.97 9.99
N MET A 561 8.79 4.09 8.99
CA MET A 561 7.42 4.61 9.10
C MET A 561 6.48 3.86 10.04
N ASN A 562 6.82 2.65 10.48
CA ASN A 562 5.97 1.87 11.36
C ASN A 562 6.19 2.30 12.81
N GLY A 563 5.45 3.35 13.15
CA GLY A 563 5.25 3.78 14.52
C GLY A 563 4.54 2.71 15.34
N SER A 564 5.33 1.87 15.96
CA SER A 564 4.98 1.07 17.13
C SER A 564 6.31 0.68 17.75
N PHE A 565 6.43 0.87 19.06
CA PHE A 565 7.65 0.74 19.89
C PHE A 565 8.58 1.96 19.88
N ILE A 566 9.09 2.31 21.07
CA ILE A 566 10.31 3.11 21.22
C ILE A 566 11.40 2.34 20.50
N GLN A 567 11.78 2.77 19.30
CA GLN A 567 12.88 2.14 18.61
C GLN A 567 14.18 2.64 19.24
N PRO A 568 15.23 1.80 19.34
CA PRO A 568 16.57 2.22 19.76
C PRO A 568 17.08 3.47 19.03
N ASN A 569 16.54 3.74 17.83
CA ASN A 569 16.82 4.93 17.02
C ASN A 569 16.27 6.22 17.61
N ASP A 570 15.01 6.24 18.08
CA ASP A 570 14.43 7.43 18.73
C ASP A 570 15.29 7.83 19.94
N TYR A 571 15.74 6.82 20.68
CA TYR A 571 16.65 6.98 21.80
C TYR A 571 18.03 7.51 21.38
N PHE A 572 18.59 6.98 20.28
CA PHE A 572 19.84 7.48 19.71
C PHE A 572 19.76 8.96 19.29
N PHE A 573 18.66 9.40 18.67
CA PHE A 573 18.50 10.81 18.26
C PHE A 573 18.31 11.76 19.45
N ILE A 574 17.68 11.29 20.52
CA ILE A 574 17.55 12.05 21.77
C ILE A 574 18.92 12.22 22.43
N LEU A 575 19.75 11.17 22.44
CA LEU A 575 21.11 11.20 22.97
C LEU A 575 22.09 11.98 22.07
N ASN A 576 21.88 11.97 20.74
CA ASN A 576 22.77 12.54 19.73
C ASN A 576 22.07 13.66 18.92
N ASN A 577 21.65 14.70 19.63
CA ASN A 577 20.87 15.81 19.07
C ASN A 577 21.67 16.74 18.12
N ASN A 578 22.99 16.59 18.02
CA ASN A 578 23.82 17.30 17.03
C ASN A 578 23.37 16.98 15.61
N LEU A 579 22.96 15.73 15.36
CA LEU A 579 22.46 15.31 14.06
C LEU A 579 21.11 15.98 13.75
N LEU A 580 20.18 16.03 14.71
CA LEU A 580 18.90 16.76 14.57
C LEU A 580 19.13 18.25 14.31
N SER A 581 20.07 18.85 15.05
CA SER A 581 20.46 20.26 14.91
C SER A 581 21.07 20.55 13.53
N ALA A 582 21.89 19.63 12.99
CA ALA A 582 22.46 19.73 11.64
C ALA A 582 21.39 19.77 10.54
N PHE A 583 20.21 19.19 10.78
CA PHE A 583 19.05 19.25 9.89
C PHE A 583 18.04 20.33 10.26
N SER A 584 18.44 21.30 11.09
CA SER A 584 17.62 22.43 11.53
C SER A 584 16.34 22.01 12.26
N VAL A 585 16.34 20.87 12.96
CA VAL A 585 15.21 20.48 13.81
C VAL A 585 15.21 21.31 15.08
N LYS A 586 14.13 22.09 15.30
CA LYS A 586 13.93 22.91 16.50
C LYS A 586 12.87 22.33 17.43
N TYR A 587 11.90 21.59 16.88
CA TYR A 587 10.75 21.09 17.61
C TYR A 587 10.69 19.56 17.56
N ILE A 588 10.44 18.92 18.70
CA ILE A 588 10.27 17.47 18.82
C ILE A 588 8.87 17.20 19.39
N PHE A 589 8.11 16.34 18.71
CA PHE A 589 6.83 15.83 19.18
C PHE A 589 6.98 14.44 19.77
N ILE A 590 6.40 14.22 20.95
CA ILE A 590 6.41 12.95 21.68
C ILE A 590 4.97 12.64 22.10
N ASN A 591 4.53 11.40 21.88
CA ASN A 591 3.19 10.94 22.26
C ASN A 591 3.06 10.72 23.79
N GLU A 592 1.92 11.08 24.39
CA GLU A 592 1.61 10.91 25.81
C GLU A 592 1.75 9.46 26.30
N GLU A 593 1.40 8.46 25.49
CA GLU A 593 1.54 7.04 25.86
C GLU A 593 3.00 6.65 26.14
N PHE A 594 3.95 7.36 25.53
CA PHE A 594 5.38 7.15 25.71
C PHE A 594 6.01 8.14 26.70
N LYS A 595 5.26 9.14 27.17
CA LYS A 595 5.70 10.17 28.14
C LYS A 595 6.24 9.55 29.42
N GLU A 596 5.54 8.60 30.02
CA GLU A 596 5.93 8.00 31.30
C GLU A 596 7.25 7.21 31.20
N LYS A 597 7.50 6.63 30.03
CA LYS A 597 8.76 5.94 29.72
C LYS A 597 9.87 6.97 29.44
N TYR A 598 9.58 8.07 28.74
CA TYR A 598 10.51 9.17 28.51
C TYR A 598 10.86 9.94 29.77
N GLU A 599 9.93 10.26 30.68
CA GLU A 599 10.18 10.98 31.93
C GLU A 599 11.17 10.26 32.85
N LYS A 600 11.19 8.92 32.82
CA LYS A 600 12.23 8.11 33.49
C LYS A 600 13.61 8.31 32.86
N PHE A 601 13.66 8.65 31.58
CA PHE A 601 14.87 9.01 30.84
C PHE A 601 15.14 10.51 30.81
N VAL A 602 14.22 11.40 31.20
CA VAL A 602 14.37 12.88 31.18
C VAL A 602 15.41 13.38 32.18
N ASN A 603 15.85 12.54 33.13
CA ASN A 603 17.09 12.82 33.86
C ASN A 603 18.33 12.78 32.93
N VAL A 604 18.21 12.36 31.67
CA VAL A 604 19.18 12.52 30.56
C VAL A 604 18.84 13.80 29.80
N GLY A 605 19.29 14.90 30.36
CA GLY A 605 19.15 16.21 29.79
C GLY A 605 19.76 16.34 28.41
N ALA A 606 18.90 16.74 27.49
CA ALA A 606 19.27 17.26 26.21
C ALA A 606 20.07 18.56 26.40
N LEU A 607 21.09 18.72 25.54
CA LEU A 607 22.02 19.86 25.42
C LEU A 607 23.27 19.77 26.30
N ARG A 608 24.31 19.14 25.74
CA ARG A 608 25.70 19.49 26.05
C ARG A 608 26.44 19.95 24.80
N LYS A 609 27.11 21.08 24.94
CA LYS A 609 28.27 21.51 24.15
C LYS A 609 29.50 20.91 24.85
N GLY A 610 29.75 19.61 24.72
CA GLY A 610 30.82 18.95 25.47
C GLY A 610 31.42 17.78 24.71
N ASN A 611 32.76 17.72 24.67
CA ASN A 611 33.52 16.60 24.15
C ASN A 611 33.16 15.34 24.97
N VAL A 612 32.28 14.51 24.43
CA VAL A 612 32.04 13.16 24.95
C VAL A 612 33.16 12.29 24.39
N GLU A 613 34.00 11.73 25.26
CA GLU A 613 34.93 10.68 24.85
C GLU A 613 34.12 9.45 24.45
N ILE A 614 34.11 9.16 23.15
CA ILE A 614 33.51 7.95 22.59
C ILE A 614 34.60 6.88 22.61
N ASP A 615 34.38 5.80 23.36
CA ASP A 615 35.30 4.66 23.30
C ASP A 615 35.08 3.95 21.96
N LYS A 616 36.07 4.10 21.07
CA LYS A 616 36.14 3.38 19.80
C LYS A 616 37.02 2.14 19.98
N HIS A 617 36.50 0.99 19.58
CA HIS A 617 37.26 -0.25 19.48
C HIS A 617 37.18 -0.79 18.06
N ARG A 618 38.33 -0.94 17.39
CA ARG A 618 38.42 -1.44 16.02
C ARG A 618 39.11 -2.81 16.03
N PHE A 619 38.55 -3.76 15.29
CA PHE A 619 39.13 -5.07 15.08
C PHE A 619 39.94 -5.07 13.78
N ASP A 620 41.20 -4.63 13.85
CA ASP A 620 42.06 -4.43 12.67
C ASP A 620 42.58 -5.75 12.06
N ASP A 621 42.90 -6.74 12.91
CA ASP A 621 43.35 -8.07 12.48
C ASP A 621 42.25 -9.12 12.70
N LEU A 622 41.51 -9.45 11.63
CA LEU A 622 40.46 -10.46 11.70
C LEU A 622 41.02 -11.89 11.83
N SER A 623 42.34 -12.09 11.73
CA SER A 623 42.98 -13.40 11.96
C SER A 623 42.97 -13.80 13.45
N GLU A 624 43.06 -12.84 14.38
CA GLU A 624 42.89 -13.09 15.82
C GLU A 624 41.45 -13.53 16.15
N ILE A 625 40.47 -12.97 15.44
CA ILE A 625 39.06 -13.36 15.55
C ILE A 625 38.86 -14.76 14.98
N PHE A 626 39.46 -15.07 13.84
CA PHE A 626 39.38 -16.39 13.22
C PHE A 626 39.97 -17.51 14.10
N ASN A 627 41.10 -17.24 14.78
CA ASN A 627 41.82 -18.24 15.58
C ASN A 627 41.15 -18.57 16.93
N ASN A 628 40.17 -17.78 17.39
CA ASN A 628 39.39 -18.11 18.57
C ASN A 628 38.38 -19.23 18.27
N SER A 629 38.50 -20.35 18.98
CA SER A 629 37.89 -21.68 18.71
C SER A 629 36.35 -21.76 18.70
N LYS A 630 35.62 -20.64 18.82
CA LYS A 630 34.15 -20.57 18.80
C LYS A 630 33.54 -20.26 17.42
N ASN A 631 34.36 -19.93 16.41
CA ASN A 631 33.90 -19.53 15.08
C ASN A 631 33.79 -20.73 14.14
N ILE A 632 32.60 -21.32 14.05
CA ILE A 632 32.31 -22.51 13.24
C ILE A 632 32.34 -22.13 11.75
N LYS A 633 33.11 -22.86 10.91
CA LYS A 633 33.06 -22.84 9.43
C LYS A 633 33.11 -21.44 8.78
N VAL A 634 33.88 -20.50 9.31
CA VAL A 634 34.18 -19.22 8.62
C VAL A 634 35.39 -19.44 7.69
N GLU A 635 35.46 -18.75 6.55
CA GLU A 635 36.67 -18.73 5.70
C GLU A 635 37.25 -17.30 5.70
N LEU A 636 38.55 -17.14 5.93
CA LEU A 636 39.25 -15.84 5.93
C LEU A 636 40.16 -15.74 4.70
N VAL A 637 39.91 -14.77 3.82
CA VAL A 637 40.76 -14.48 2.66
C VAL A 637 40.95 -12.97 2.56
N ASN A 638 42.19 -12.48 2.51
CA ASN A 638 42.51 -11.04 2.38
C ASN A 638 41.77 -10.11 3.37
N ASN A 639 41.74 -10.48 4.66
CA ASN A 639 41.03 -9.75 5.72
C ASN A 639 39.51 -9.60 5.48
N VAL A 640 38.91 -10.61 4.83
CA VAL A 640 37.47 -10.71 4.60
C VAL A 640 36.97 -12.05 5.15
N LEU A 641 35.99 -12.01 6.05
CA LEU A 641 35.34 -13.18 6.62
C LEU A 641 34.15 -13.59 5.74
N SER A 642 34.15 -14.84 5.29
CA SER A 642 33.08 -15.43 4.49
C SER A 642 32.20 -16.33 5.35
N LEU A 643 30.92 -15.97 5.49
CA LEU A 643 29.93 -16.68 6.29
C LEU A 643 28.95 -17.43 5.39
N LYS A 644 28.88 -18.75 5.58
CA LYS A 644 27.87 -19.67 5.03
C LYS A 644 26.76 -19.89 6.07
N HIS A 645 25.71 -20.64 5.72
CA HIS A 645 24.53 -20.90 6.58
C HIS A 645 24.85 -21.27 8.03
N ASP A 646 25.91 -22.06 8.26
CA ASP A 646 26.26 -22.55 9.61
C ASP A 646 27.37 -21.71 10.27
N SER A 647 27.78 -20.60 9.66
CA SER A 647 28.92 -19.81 10.11
C SER A 647 28.51 -18.76 11.14
N ARG A 648 29.38 -18.49 12.11
CA ARG A 648 29.19 -17.43 13.11
C ARG A 648 30.50 -16.76 13.44
N ILE A 649 30.48 -15.43 13.48
CA ILE A 649 31.53 -14.59 14.05
C ILE A 649 31.16 -14.31 15.50
N VAL A 650 32.13 -14.47 16.40
CA VAL A 650 32.06 -14.16 17.82
C VAL A 650 33.18 -13.19 18.18
N LEU A 651 32.82 -12.01 18.70
CA LEU A 651 33.75 -10.96 19.12
C LEU A 651 33.58 -10.69 20.61
N ASN A 652 34.69 -10.68 21.36
CA ASN A 652 34.66 -10.27 22.76
C ASN A 652 34.94 -8.76 22.85
N PHE A 653 34.06 -8.02 23.53
CA PHE A 653 34.16 -6.59 23.71
C PHE A 653 34.13 -6.24 25.19
N LYS A 654 35.14 -5.52 25.66
CA LYS A 654 35.21 -5.06 27.05
C LYS A 654 34.66 -3.63 27.15
N ASN A 655 33.46 -3.49 27.68
CA ASN A 655 32.79 -2.21 27.89
C ASN A 655 33.29 -1.54 29.18
N ARG A 656 34.46 -0.90 29.08
CA ARG A 656 35.21 -0.36 30.24
C ARG A 656 34.42 0.69 31.03
N ASN A 657 33.58 1.46 30.36
CA ASN A 657 32.84 2.57 30.94
C ASN A 657 31.39 2.22 31.32
N LEU A 658 31.00 0.94 31.25
CA LEU A 658 29.64 0.46 31.54
C LEU A 658 28.58 1.24 30.73
N ASN A 659 28.96 1.62 29.51
CA ASN A 659 28.15 2.41 28.60
C ASN A 659 26.95 1.59 28.15
N LYS A 660 25.76 2.18 28.21
CA LYS A 660 24.48 1.50 27.94
C LYS A 660 24.06 1.55 26.47
N ALA A 661 24.70 2.40 25.68
CA ALA A 661 24.52 2.51 24.24
C ALA A 661 25.78 2.05 23.53
N LEU A 662 25.63 1.07 22.63
CA LEU A 662 26.67 0.57 21.75
C LEU A 662 26.28 0.79 20.29
N LEU A 663 27.28 0.97 19.43
CA LEU A 663 27.11 1.05 17.99
C LEU A 663 28.10 0.10 17.34
N ILE A 664 27.59 -0.88 16.60
CA ILE A 664 28.40 -1.89 15.91
C ILE A 664 28.43 -1.55 14.42
N CYS A 665 29.61 -1.36 13.88
CA CYS A 665 29.85 -0.96 12.50
C CYS A 665 30.65 -2.04 11.77
N PHE A 666 30.28 -2.43 10.56
CA PHE A 666 31.07 -3.37 9.73
C PHE A 666 30.70 -3.25 8.25
N LYS A 667 31.55 -3.63 7.30
CA LYS A 667 31.16 -3.71 5.87
C LYS A 667 30.70 -5.11 5.51
N ALA A 668 29.62 -5.23 4.74
CA ALA A 668 29.18 -6.49 4.18
C ALA A 668 28.94 -6.45 2.67
N LYS A 669 29.01 -7.62 2.04
CA LYS A 669 28.70 -7.88 0.63
C LYS A 669 28.13 -9.30 0.48
N VAL A 670 27.27 -9.54 -0.51
CA VAL A 670 26.70 -10.88 -0.77
C VAL A 670 27.11 -11.39 -2.15
N ASN A 671 27.44 -12.68 -2.27
CA ASN A 671 27.75 -13.29 -3.58
C ASN A 671 26.50 -13.49 -4.47
N LYS A 672 26.70 -13.48 -5.80
CA LYS A 672 25.61 -13.52 -6.81
C LYS A 672 24.66 -14.71 -6.61
N VAL A 673 23.37 -14.44 -6.78
CA VAL A 673 22.27 -15.41 -6.65
C VAL A 673 22.30 -16.44 -7.79
N SER A 674 22.18 -17.73 -7.49
CA SER A 674 21.99 -18.78 -8.50
C SER A 674 20.56 -18.74 -9.08
N PHE A 675 20.41 -19.08 -10.37
CA PHE A 675 19.10 -19.03 -11.07
C PHE A 675 18.03 -19.89 -10.38
N LEU A 676 18.36 -21.12 -9.95
CA LEU A 676 17.43 -21.99 -9.20
C LEU A 676 16.97 -21.37 -7.86
N TYR A 677 17.81 -20.56 -7.23
CA TYR A 677 17.50 -19.96 -5.93
C TYR A 677 16.59 -18.72 -6.05
N LYS A 678 16.65 -17.99 -7.16
CA LYS A 678 15.68 -16.93 -7.53
C LYS A 678 14.24 -17.46 -7.43
N TYR A 679 13.99 -18.67 -7.94
CA TYR A 679 12.68 -19.33 -7.87
C TYR A 679 12.42 -20.03 -6.54
N LYS A 680 13.45 -20.52 -5.83
CA LYS A 680 13.27 -21.10 -4.48
C LYS A 680 12.71 -20.07 -3.48
N ARG A 681 13.19 -18.82 -3.49
CA ARG A 681 12.62 -17.72 -2.67
C ARG A 681 11.15 -17.46 -2.95
N LEU A 682 10.79 -17.51 -4.23
CA LEU A 682 9.42 -17.35 -4.70
C LEU A 682 8.48 -18.41 -4.11
N PHE A 683 8.93 -19.66 -3.99
CA PHE A 683 8.12 -20.75 -3.42
C PHE A 683 7.99 -20.73 -1.90
N PHE A 684 9.08 -20.44 -1.16
CA PHE A 684 9.10 -20.64 0.30
C PHE A 684 8.82 -19.38 1.12
N ASN A 685 8.87 -18.18 0.54
CA ASN A 685 8.58 -16.91 1.22
C ASN A 685 9.40 -16.69 2.51
N ILE A 686 10.72 -16.90 2.41
CA ILE A 686 11.67 -16.79 3.51
C ILE A 686 12.64 -15.62 3.24
N SER A 687 12.83 -14.75 4.23
CA SER A 687 13.85 -13.70 4.24
C SER A 687 15.17 -14.26 4.74
N ASP A 688 16.25 -14.07 3.99
CA ASP A 688 17.60 -14.29 4.51
C ASP A 688 18.16 -12.97 5.05
N GLY A 689 19.14 -13.08 5.94
CA GLY A 689 19.84 -11.92 6.47
C GLY A 689 21.00 -12.29 7.36
N LEU A 690 21.50 -11.30 8.10
CA LEU A 690 22.47 -11.45 9.17
C LEU A 690 21.80 -11.20 10.52
N GLY A 691 21.85 -12.14 11.44
CA GLY A 691 21.58 -11.92 12.85
C GLY A 691 22.79 -11.29 13.52
N ILE A 692 22.57 -10.21 14.27
CA ILE A 692 23.58 -9.48 15.01
C ILE A 692 23.12 -9.41 16.46
N GLU A 693 23.90 -9.93 17.39
CA GLU A 693 23.45 -10.17 18.75
C GLU A 693 24.51 -9.75 19.76
N VAL A 694 24.11 -9.02 20.79
CA VAL A 694 24.96 -8.67 21.94
C VAL A 694 24.56 -9.56 23.12
N LYS A 695 25.54 -10.24 23.70
CA LYS A 695 25.39 -11.15 24.83
C LYS A 695 26.31 -10.78 25.99
N ASP A 696 25.95 -11.23 27.18
CA ASP A 696 26.85 -11.23 28.33
C ASP A 696 27.82 -12.44 28.30
N ILE A 697 28.73 -12.49 29.27
CA ILE A 697 29.69 -13.59 29.43
C ILE A 697 29.02 -14.96 29.69
N ASN A 698 27.76 -14.98 30.15
CA ASN A 698 26.95 -16.17 30.39
C ASN A 698 26.15 -16.59 29.15
N ASN A 699 26.41 -15.98 27.98
CA ASN A 699 25.74 -16.27 26.71
C ASN A 699 24.23 -15.92 26.71
N LYS A 700 23.79 -15.07 27.65
CA LYS A 700 22.43 -14.51 27.68
C LYS A 700 22.33 -13.37 26.68
N SER A 701 21.30 -13.40 25.83
CA SER A 701 21.03 -12.34 24.86
C SER A 701 20.59 -11.07 25.58
N LEU A 702 21.34 -9.99 25.42
CA LEU A 702 21.03 -8.66 25.97
C LEU A 702 20.26 -7.83 24.95
N SER A 703 20.61 -7.96 23.67
CA SER A 703 19.86 -7.36 22.57
C SER A 703 20.16 -8.09 21.26
N TYR A 704 19.15 -8.19 20.41
CA TYR A 704 19.23 -8.83 19.10
C TYR A 704 18.74 -7.89 18.00
N TYR A 705 19.39 -8.00 16.85
CA TYR A 705 19.08 -7.22 15.68
C TYR A 705 19.20 -8.08 14.42
N PHE A 706 18.12 -8.15 13.63
CA PHE A 706 18.11 -8.89 12.36
C PHE A 706 18.30 -7.94 11.18
N LEU A 707 19.40 -8.07 10.45
CA LEU A 707 19.63 -7.34 9.21
C LEU A 707 19.18 -8.17 8.02
N ASN A 708 18.03 -7.85 7.45
CA ASN A 708 17.57 -8.47 6.22
C ASN A 708 18.52 -8.13 5.05
N ASP A 709 18.73 -9.09 4.16
CA ASP A 709 19.77 -9.01 3.14
C ASP A 709 19.50 -7.99 2.01
N TYR A 710 18.31 -7.39 1.94
CA TYR A 710 18.04 -6.30 0.99
C TYR A 710 18.93 -5.08 1.20
N TYR A 711 19.49 -4.93 2.40
CA TYR A 711 20.44 -3.88 2.71
C TYR A 711 21.87 -4.20 2.24
N ILE A 712 22.13 -5.41 1.74
CA ILE A 712 23.47 -5.87 1.37
C ILE A 712 23.55 -6.13 -0.15
N ASP A 713 24.38 -5.34 -0.82
CA ASP A 713 24.54 -5.39 -2.28
C ASP A 713 25.50 -6.52 -2.70
N SER A 714 25.35 -7.00 -3.93
CA SER A 714 26.28 -7.96 -4.55
C SER A 714 27.35 -7.29 -5.41
N SER A 715 27.12 -6.05 -5.83
CA SER A 715 28.02 -5.28 -6.70
C SER A 715 29.01 -4.43 -5.91
N ARG A 716 28.65 -3.97 -4.71
CA ARG A 716 29.44 -3.06 -3.87
C ARG A 716 29.45 -3.48 -2.42
N TRP A 717 30.49 -3.05 -1.70
CA TRP A 717 30.52 -3.14 -0.24
C TRP A 717 29.54 -2.12 0.36
N VAL A 718 28.68 -2.58 1.26
CA VAL A 718 27.79 -1.74 2.02
C VAL A 718 28.35 -1.70 3.42
N GLN A 719 28.69 -0.51 3.94
CA GLN A 719 28.90 -0.35 5.39
C GLN A 719 27.63 -0.86 6.09
N ILE A 720 27.67 -1.27 7.35
CA ILE A 720 26.55 -1.59 8.25
C ILE A 720 26.77 -0.91 9.59
N VAL A 721 25.71 -0.36 10.18
CA VAL A 721 25.72 0.32 11.48
C VAL A 721 24.50 -0.14 12.28
N VAL A 722 24.73 -0.70 13.46
CA VAL A 722 23.70 -1.27 14.33
C VAL A 722 23.81 -0.68 15.74
N PRO A 723 22.95 0.28 16.11
CA PRO A 723 22.77 0.71 17.49
C PRO A 723 22.13 -0.37 18.35
N PHE A 724 22.66 -0.50 19.56
CA PHE A 724 22.15 -1.33 20.63
C PHE A 724 21.97 -0.47 21.88
N VAL A 725 20.81 -0.62 22.52
CA VAL A 725 20.59 -0.13 23.88
C VAL A 725 20.49 -1.36 24.77
N ILE A 726 21.37 -1.45 25.76
CA ILE A 726 21.42 -2.60 26.66
C ILE A 726 20.37 -2.39 27.76
N ASP A 727 19.37 -3.26 27.80
CA ASP A 727 18.24 -3.17 28.75
C ASP A 727 18.68 -3.53 30.18
N PHE A 728 18.04 -2.90 31.18
CA PHE A 728 18.32 -3.14 32.59
C PHE A 728 17.63 -4.43 33.04
N GLN A 729 18.33 -5.56 32.91
CA GLN A 729 17.99 -6.75 33.68
C GLN A 729 18.99 -6.90 34.82
N ASP A 730 18.50 -7.03 36.06
CA ASP A 730 19.23 -6.91 37.33
C ASP A 730 20.38 -7.94 37.58
N GLN A 731 20.84 -8.68 36.57
CA GLN A 731 21.82 -9.77 36.74
C GLN A 731 22.85 -9.94 35.60
N ALA A 732 22.94 -9.02 34.63
CA ALA A 732 23.89 -9.16 33.51
C ALA A 732 25.28 -8.54 33.81
N ASP A 733 26.36 -9.22 33.42
CA ASP A 733 27.72 -8.63 33.41
C ASP A 733 27.86 -7.70 32.19
N PHE A 734 27.88 -6.40 32.46
CA PHE A 734 28.01 -5.36 31.43
C PHE A 734 29.45 -5.00 31.09
N VAL A 735 30.44 -5.56 31.78
CA VAL A 735 31.87 -5.28 31.54
C VAL A 735 32.40 -6.11 30.37
N ASN A 736 32.02 -7.39 30.31
CA ASN A 736 32.50 -8.31 29.28
C ASN A 736 31.34 -8.77 28.40
N LEU A 737 31.26 -8.23 27.20
CA LEU A 737 30.22 -8.50 26.22
C LEU A 737 30.72 -9.37 25.08
N GLN A 738 29.83 -10.13 24.49
CA GLN A 738 30.06 -10.93 23.30
C GLN A 738 29.14 -10.46 22.16
N ILE A 739 29.72 -10.08 21.03
CA ILE A 739 28.99 -9.68 19.83
C ILE A 739 29.03 -10.83 18.83
N ASN A 740 27.87 -11.31 18.40
CA ASN A 740 27.74 -12.36 17.40
C ASN A 740 27.21 -11.80 16.08
N ILE A 741 27.78 -12.24 14.96
CA ILE A 741 27.26 -11.97 13.61
C ILE A 741 27.15 -13.30 12.86
N TYR A 742 25.96 -13.66 12.38
CA TYR A 742 25.73 -14.95 11.72
C TYR A 742 24.62 -14.89 10.67
N PRO A 743 24.68 -15.67 9.59
CA PRO A 743 23.59 -15.74 8.62
C PRO A 743 22.33 -16.41 9.18
N VAL A 744 21.17 -15.97 8.72
CA VAL A 744 19.87 -16.57 9.04
C VAL A 744 19.22 -17.02 7.73
N ASN A 745 18.75 -18.28 7.68
CA ASN A 745 18.09 -18.92 6.53
C ASN A 745 18.92 -18.99 5.23
N SER A 746 20.22 -18.72 5.27
CA SER A 746 21.06 -18.52 4.08
C SER A 746 21.61 -19.80 3.42
N PHE A 747 20.74 -20.73 3.03
CA PHE A 747 21.13 -22.08 2.56
C PHE A 747 22.07 -22.13 1.34
N SER A 748 22.31 -21.02 0.66
CA SER A 748 23.23 -20.94 -0.49
C SER A 748 23.90 -19.57 -0.69
N ARG A 749 23.84 -18.68 0.32
CA ARG A 749 24.49 -17.36 0.25
C ARG A 749 25.77 -17.37 1.06
N ILE A 750 26.75 -16.61 0.56
CA ILE A 750 27.97 -16.30 1.28
C ILE A 750 27.94 -14.81 1.55
N TYR A 751 27.98 -14.45 2.83
CA TYR A 751 28.14 -13.08 3.29
C TYR A 751 29.62 -12.82 3.52
N GLU A 752 30.16 -11.80 2.86
CA GLU A 752 31.52 -11.34 3.04
C GLU A 752 31.49 -10.15 4.01
N ILE A 753 32.27 -10.21 5.10
CA ILE A 753 32.30 -9.18 6.16
C ILE A 753 33.73 -8.69 6.40
N LYS A 754 33.91 -7.38 6.59
CA LYS A 754 35.20 -6.75 6.97
C LYS A 754 35.00 -5.45 7.77
N ASP A 755 36.10 -4.82 8.20
CA ASP A 755 36.12 -3.50 8.86
C ASP A 755 35.17 -3.40 10.08
N ILE A 756 35.25 -4.34 11.03
CA ILE A 756 34.37 -4.36 12.21
C ILE A 756 34.86 -3.38 13.28
N GLU A 757 33.99 -2.49 13.74
CA GLU A 757 34.22 -1.48 14.78
C GLU A 757 33.05 -1.48 15.78
N VAL A 758 33.35 -1.19 17.04
CA VAL A 758 32.37 -1.03 18.11
C VAL A 758 32.63 0.30 18.80
N TYR A 759 31.59 1.12 18.91
CA TYR A 759 31.61 2.38 19.65
C TYR A 759 30.73 2.26 20.88
N SER A 760 31.19 2.75 22.02
CA SER A 760 30.37 2.83 23.24
C SER A 760 30.18 4.28 23.68
N PHE A 761 28.94 4.62 24.03
CA PHE A 761 28.54 5.99 24.34
C PHE A 761 28.12 6.11 25.81
N PRO A 762 28.68 7.07 26.57
CA PRO A 762 28.26 7.32 27.94
C PRO A 762 26.85 7.90 28.00
N LEU A 763 26.01 7.28 28.84
CA LEU A 763 24.66 7.74 29.10
C LEU A 763 24.72 8.83 30.18
N VAL A 764 24.89 10.09 29.76
CA VAL A 764 25.03 11.22 30.70
C VAL A 764 23.65 11.67 31.17
N VAL A 765 23.32 11.35 32.42
CA VAL A 765 22.18 11.86 33.17
C VAL A 765 22.62 13.18 33.84
N PRO A 766 22.20 14.40 33.43
CA PRO A 766 22.55 15.63 34.11
C PRO A 766 21.97 15.67 35.52
N SER A 767 22.74 16.28 36.40
CA SER A 767 22.32 16.64 37.75
C SER A 767 21.11 17.58 37.72
N ASN A 768 19.93 17.10 38.16
CA ASN A 768 18.72 17.74 38.74
C ASN A 768 18.35 19.23 38.45
N SER A 769 19.00 19.91 37.51
CA SER A 769 18.99 21.37 37.35
C SER A 769 18.71 21.81 35.91
N LEU A 770 18.06 20.94 35.13
CA LEU A 770 17.40 21.41 33.92
C LEU A 770 16.07 22.03 34.29
N ASP A 771 15.90 23.27 33.85
CA ASP A 771 14.72 24.07 34.07
C ASP A 771 13.51 23.31 33.50
N LYS A 772 12.55 22.94 34.36
CA LYS A 772 11.31 22.22 33.99
C LYS A 772 10.49 22.94 32.91
N LYS A 773 10.89 24.16 32.53
CA LYS A 773 10.29 25.04 31.52
C LYS A 773 10.72 24.75 30.07
N ALA A 774 11.70 23.87 29.83
CA ALA A 774 12.19 23.58 28.46
C ALA A 774 11.31 22.62 27.65
N TYR A 775 10.31 21.98 28.28
CA TYR A 775 9.41 21.02 27.66
C TYR A 775 7.98 21.49 27.83
N ILE A 776 7.26 21.67 26.73
CA ILE A 776 5.82 21.95 26.76
C ILE A 776 5.10 20.63 26.57
N TYR A 777 4.42 20.20 27.63
CA TYR A 777 3.37 19.19 27.58
C TYR A 777 2.04 19.93 27.53
N ASP A 778 1.16 19.55 26.62
CA ASP A 778 -0.22 20.06 26.63
C ASP A 778 -1.21 18.90 26.53
N SER A 779 -1.91 18.65 27.64
CA SER A 779 -3.02 17.71 27.75
C SER A 779 -4.38 18.38 27.48
N SER A 780 -4.40 19.67 27.13
CA SER A 780 -5.63 20.44 26.94
C SER A 780 -5.43 21.57 25.94
N PHE A 781 -5.76 21.30 24.68
CA PHE A 781 -5.60 22.15 23.48
C PHE A 781 -6.24 23.56 23.50
N MET A 782 -6.57 24.17 24.64
CA MET A 782 -7.08 25.54 24.73
C MET A 782 -6.61 26.20 26.04
N GLY A 783 -5.53 26.99 26.00
CA GLY A 783 -5.30 27.98 27.06
C GLY A 783 -3.89 28.45 27.41
N SER A 784 -2.83 28.04 26.70
CA SER A 784 -1.46 28.32 27.17
C SER A 784 -0.65 29.23 26.25
N GLU A 785 0.01 30.23 26.86
CA GLU A 785 1.03 31.11 26.27
C GLU A 785 2.25 30.31 25.78
N VAL A 786 2.81 30.74 24.65
CA VAL A 786 4.00 30.15 24.03
C VAL A 786 5.24 30.80 24.62
N TYR A 787 6.15 30.01 25.18
CA TYR A 787 7.45 30.52 25.64
C TYR A 787 8.59 29.98 24.77
N GLU A 788 9.38 30.93 24.27
CA GLU A 788 10.49 30.72 23.36
C GLU A 788 11.74 30.22 24.12
N ASN A 789 12.54 29.34 23.49
CA ASN A 789 13.86 29.01 23.99
C ASN A 789 14.88 30.05 23.48
N PRO A 790 15.41 30.95 24.32
CA PRO A 790 16.32 32.01 23.90
C PRO A 790 17.72 31.51 23.47
N TYR A 791 18.00 30.21 23.64
CA TYR A 791 19.27 29.57 23.27
C TYR A 791 19.19 28.74 21.98
N ALA A 792 18.04 28.73 21.30
CA ALA A 792 17.94 28.18 19.94
C ALA A 792 18.73 29.11 19.00
N LEU A 793 19.97 28.74 18.69
CA LEU A 793 20.81 29.51 17.76
C LEU A 793 20.10 29.64 16.41
N PRO A 794 19.82 30.87 15.93
CA PRO A 794 19.50 31.09 14.54
C PRO A 794 20.80 30.99 13.75
N ILE A 795 21.13 29.80 13.28
CA ILE A 795 22.13 29.70 12.22
C ILE A 795 21.40 30.00 10.91
N VAL A 796 21.32 31.29 10.60
CA VAL A 796 20.95 31.79 9.28
C VAL A 796 22.09 31.42 8.33
N PHE A 797 21.86 30.49 7.42
CA PHE A 797 22.71 30.38 6.23
C PHE A 797 22.46 31.60 5.35
N SER A 798 23.35 32.59 5.43
CA SER A 798 23.51 33.57 4.35
C SER A 798 24.15 32.84 3.15
N PRO A 799 23.53 32.81 1.96
CA PRO A 799 24.06 32.09 0.79
C PRO A 799 25.41 32.62 0.26
N SER A 800 26.00 33.65 0.87
CA SER A 800 27.04 34.46 0.23
C SER A 800 28.44 34.40 0.88
N SER A 801 28.66 33.53 1.86
CA SER A 801 30.01 33.37 2.45
C SER A 801 30.31 31.94 2.93
N VAL A 802 30.07 30.97 2.04
CA VAL A 802 30.68 29.64 2.18
C VAL A 802 31.95 29.60 1.34
N LYS A 803 33.11 29.41 1.99
CA LYS A 803 34.37 29.01 1.34
C LYS A 803 35.04 27.85 2.09
N PHE A 804 35.21 26.76 1.34
CA PHE A 804 36.15 25.62 1.34
C PHE A 804 36.82 25.09 2.63
N VAL A 805 36.48 23.83 3.00
CA VAL A 805 37.21 22.55 2.72
C VAL A 805 38.76 22.50 2.86
N ASP A 806 39.24 21.40 3.47
CA ASP A 806 40.56 20.76 3.24
C ASP A 806 40.57 19.19 3.38
N SER A 807 39.46 18.47 3.63
CA SER A 807 38.65 17.95 2.52
C SER A 807 37.35 17.26 3.00
N ILE A 808 36.21 17.88 2.65
CA ILE A 808 34.85 17.34 2.60
C ILE A 808 34.55 16.81 1.17
N GLU A 809 35.62 16.58 0.40
CA GLU A 809 35.62 16.04 -0.97
C GLU A 809 36.20 14.61 -1.05
N ASP A 810 36.67 14.03 0.07
CA ASP A 810 36.80 12.57 0.23
C ASP A 810 35.46 11.89 0.61
N VAL A 811 34.40 12.68 0.75
CA VAL A 811 33.08 12.30 1.27
C VAL A 811 32.38 11.34 0.30
N LYS A 812 32.86 10.09 0.29
CA LYS A 812 32.17 8.91 -0.24
C LYS A 812 31.22 8.42 0.84
N TYR A 813 29.97 8.88 0.73
CA TYR A 813 28.82 8.51 1.54
C TYR A 813 28.78 7.02 1.94
N SER A 814 28.49 6.73 3.22
CA SER A 814 28.02 5.41 3.70
C SER A 814 27.45 5.50 5.13
N PHE A 815 26.13 5.67 5.27
CA PHE A 815 25.37 5.51 6.55
C PHE A 815 24.36 4.35 6.43
N LEU A 816 23.80 3.85 7.55
CA LEU A 816 23.10 2.56 7.60
C LEU A 816 21.88 2.37 8.47
N THR A 817 21.22 1.31 8.00
CA THR A 817 19.88 0.81 8.17
C THR A 817 19.75 -0.19 9.32
N LEU A 818 18.69 -0.01 10.11
CA LEU A 818 18.07 -0.98 11.00
C LEU A 818 16.61 -1.32 10.62
N GLN A 819 16.21 -2.56 10.78
CA GLN A 819 14.85 -3.04 10.85
C GLN A 819 14.79 -4.36 11.61
N ASN A 820 14.26 -4.33 12.83
CA ASN A 820 13.58 -5.48 13.41
C ASN A 820 12.11 -5.44 12.96
N ASP A 821 11.41 -6.58 12.89
CA ASP A 821 9.99 -6.59 13.27
C ASP A 821 9.55 -7.94 13.92
N PRO A 822 8.59 -7.91 14.86
CA PRO A 822 8.29 -8.90 15.89
C PRO A 822 6.94 -9.63 15.67
N LEU A 823 6.53 -10.44 16.66
CA LEU A 823 5.38 -11.37 16.76
C LEU A 823 5.81 -12.80 16.38
N THR A 824 5.69 -13.84 17.20
CA THR A 824 4.77 -14.12 18.33
C THR A 824 5.34 -15.37 19.03
N VAL A 825 5.61 -15.33 20.34
CA VAL A 825 4.80 -15.96 21.41
C VAL A 825 5.23 -17.37 21.83
N PHE A 826 5.66 -17.41 23.09
CA PHE A 826 5.60 -18.50 24.06
C PHE A 826 6.57 -19.68 23.96
N ILE A 827 7.43 -19.72 24.98
CA ILE A 827 7.85 -20.86 25.80
C ILE A 827 8.73 -21.92 25.10
N GLU A 828 9.94 -22.05 25.66
CA GLU A 828 10.92 -23.13 25.47
C GLU A 828 11.32 -23.34 23.98
N LYS A 829 12.35 -22.68 23.48
CA LYS A 829 13.73 -22.70 23.95
C LYS A 829 14.53 -21.59 23.29
#